data_AF-A0A8H7FHE7-F1
#
_entry.id   AF-A0A8H7FHE7-F1
#
_cell.length_a   1.000
_cell.length_b   1.000
_cell.length_c   1.000
_cell.angle_alpha   90.00
_cell.angle_beta   90.00
_cell.angle_gamma   90.00
#
_symmetry.space_group_name_H-M   'P 1'
#
loop_
_entity.id
_entity.type
_entity.pdbx_description
1 polymer ?
#
loop_
_entity_poly.entity_id
_entity_poly.type
_entity_poly.pdbx_seq_one_letter_code
_entity_poly.pdbx_strand_id
1 'polypeptide(L)'
;MVNWHALTSSLDLSDTNVVVSGGTGGIGAGIAVRCASLGASVLVMGRNQTAGDAVVAQMKSAAGDGATATLAFARADMSSVEGMRAAADTIAAWAGLKGVDYFYQTQGGPRMDIWPLTAASVTAAFNVQILSHFLVPYLLLTRAEPVLRAGAQVSTIMRPGDKGKQLDPADPDFIGVQRLAEKGTMAYLRHGASHTLTVDLFTEEFNRRFPAVRTVHVFPGGVASGGSFDHLHWGFRALFWVLGLFGQTPAAYADVCVWQHASAEWKARGWHFFDEKGREVKVDERVLADDALREGVWARLLELSGEKGAMAEWSKATDLNYQVYLFLSEGAALLADNLQFLESDSLEVLVPKMKMIFSNIPRTSKKDGLRLILALLVVVLGFLARSLLHARKPNLRISNSDHETRKALEALLTVLHPRNSRWPPSYISFARAAVASRSKTIRIPLLKFVEDLLAGTIEFRDIGALGEMMGGKRVYGWRFDLCPTSQERQMSNEAKDAWARKWTKIMQQSKTMRDSNAISASGSIFPPTAECKAGVKNLITPTIVLTGLPLRRLVDLIYFEGLVLPHGARLALEFSTCVPNSAINDPENLLSAIPNLLRSSSGGSTGNVYSKNQLENALEATNMTLAHLVASLPPFEIESVRNVSQERAQELKTSLVVLDQKKALYGGREWRRRRLADQWEAGLFDARKVDAWVVVVRKP
;
A
#
# COMPACT_ATOMS: atom_id res chain seq x y z
N MET A 1 10.76 -28.36 -34.69
CA MET A 1 11.09 -27.76 -33.37
C MET A 1 12.43 -28.32 -32.95
N VAL A 2 13.29 -27.51 -32.32
CA VAL A 2 14.59 -27.98 -31.80
C VAL A 2 14.32 -29.00 -30.69
N ASN A 3 14.99 -30.17 -30.75
CA ASN A 3 14.90 -31.18 -29.71
C ASN A 3 15.91 -30.85 -28.60
N TRP A 4 15.53 -29.96 -27.70
CA TRP A 4 16.39 -29.51 -26.61
C TRP A 4 16.84 -30.64 -25.69
N HIS A 5 16.00 -31.66 -25.49
CA HIS A 5 16.34 -32.82 -24.68
C HIS A 5 17.52 -33.61 -25.26
N ALA A 6 17.51 -33.83 -26.58
CA ALA A 6 18.62 -34.50 -27.25
C ALA A 6 19.92 -33.68 -27.17
N LEU A 7 19.82 -32.35 -27.27
CA LEU A 7 20.96 -31.46 -27.13
C LEU A 7 21.55 -31.52 -25.71
N THR A 8 20.71 -31.42 -24.68
CA THR A 8 21.16 -31.45 -23.29
C THR A 8 21.64 -32.81 -22.82
N SER A 9 21.16 -33.92 -23.38
CA SER A 9 21.59 -35.27 -22.99
C SER A 9 23.06 -35.58 -23.28
N SER A 10 23.72 -34.75 -24.10
CA SER A 10 25.16 -34.85 -24.37
C SER A 10 26.03 -34.04 -23.40
N LEU A 11 25.41 -33.26 -22.50
CA LEU A 11 26.12 -32.45 -21.52
C LEU A 11 26.54 -33.27 -20.31
N ASP A 12 27.72 -32.98 -19.78
CA ASP A 12 28.19 -33.52 -18.50
C ASP A 12 28.36 -32.37 -17.50
N LEU A 13 27.69 -32.50 -16.36
CA LEU A 13 27.71 -31.54 -15.26
C LEU A 13 28.28 -32.13 -13.96
N SER A 14 28.98 -33.27 -14.00
CA SER A 14 29.47 -34.02 -12.82
C SER A 14 30.30 -33.19 -11.84
N ASP A 15 30.93 -32.11 -12.30
CA ASP A 15 31.70 -31.17 -11.47
C ASP A 15 31.03 -29.81 -11.26
N THR A 16 29.75 -29.71 -11.56
CA THR A 16 29.03 -28.44 -11.54
C THR A 16 28.21 -28.27 -10.26
N ASN A 17 28.38 -27.13 -9.58
CA ASN A 17 27.53 -26.74 -8.45
C ASN A 17 26.37 -25.85 -8.92
N VAL A 18 25.15 -26.34 -8.75
CA VAL A 18 23.92 -25.69 -9.20
C VAL A 18 23.03 -25.32 -8.02
N VAL A 19 22.56 -24.08 -7.99
CA VAL A 19 21.55 -23.62 -7.02
C VAL A 19 20.26 -23.30 -7.77
N VAL A 20 19.13 -23.76 -7.24
CA VAL A 20 17.80 -23.44 -7.78
C VAL A 20 16.92 -22.85 -6.68
N SER A 21 16.69 -21.54 -6.71
CA SER A 21 15.77 -20.88 -5.80
C SER A 21 14.35 -20.90 -6.37
N GLY A 22 13.38 -21.33 -5.55
CA GLY A 22 12.04 -21.66 -6.03
C GLY A 22 11.94 -23.05 -6.68
N GLY A 23 12.83 -23.98 -6.31
CA GLY A 23 12.95 -25.30 -6.93
C GLY A 23 12.04 -26.40 -6.38
N THR A 24 11.09 -26.08 -5.48
CA THR A 24 10.20 -27.09 -4.87
C THR A 24 8.98 -27.47 -5.74
N GLY A 25 8.91 -26.99 -6.98
CA GLY A 25 7.83 -27.30 -7.91
C GLY A 25 8.00 -26.60 -9.26
N GLY A 26 7.11 -26.90 -10.20
CA GLY A 26 7.05 -26.24 -11.51
C GLY A 26 8.38 -26.25 -12.26
N ILE A 27 8.74 -25.11 -12.86
CA ILE A 27 9.96 -24.91 -13.66
C ILE A 27 11.22 -25.26 -12.84
N GLY A 28 11.31 -24.76 -11.61
CA GLY A 28 12.50 -24.94 -10.78
C GLY A 28 12.76 -26.41 -10.44
N ALA A 29 11.73 -27.18 -10.12
CA ALA A 29 11.88 -28.62 -9.91
C ALA A 29 12.36 -29.34 -11.18
N GLY A 30 11.82 -28.97 -12.35
CA GLY A 30 12.26 -29.53 -13.63
C GLY A 30 13.75 -29.27 -13.91
N ILE A 31 14.21 -28.04 -13.68
CA ILE A 31 15.62 -27.66 -13.83
C ILE A 31 16.50 -28.44 -12.85
N ALA A 32 16.10 -28.54 -11.58
CA ALA A 32 16.86 -29.24 -10.55
C ALA A 32 17.05 -30.73 -10.89
N VAL A 33 15.95 -31.40 -11.26
CA VAL A 33 15.96 -32.81 -11.69
C VAL A 33 16.80 -33.00 -12.94
N ARG A 34 16.69 -32.09 -13.92
CA ARG A 34 17.47 -32.19 -15.15
C ARG A 34 18.97 -32.02 -14.89
N CYS A 35 19.38 -31.02 -14.11
CA CYS A 35 20.79 -30.84 -13.72
C CYS A 35 21.33 -32.05 -12.96
N ALA A 36 20.56 -32.62 -12.03
CA ALA A 36 20.95 -33.82 -11.30
C ALA A 36 21.13 -35.04 -12.23
N SER A 37 20.25 -35.21 -13.22
CA SER A 37 20.37 -36.28 -14.23
C SER A 37 21.61 -36.17 -15.13
N LEU A 38 22.25 -35.00 -15.16
CA LEU A 38 23.48 -34.72 -15.89
C LEU A 38 24.72 -34.74 -14.97
N GLY A 39 24.56 -35.17 -13.71
CA GLY A 39 25.65 -35.31 -12.74
C GLY A 39 25.90 -34.11 -11.83
N ALA A 40 25.16 -33.00 -11.97
CA ALA A 40 25.40 -31.82 -11.15
C ALA A 40 25.13 -32.05 -9.66
N SER A 41 25.92 -31.40 -8.80
CA SER A 41 25.53 -31.17 -7.40
C SER A 41 24.49 -30.06 -7.37
N VAL A 42 23.35 -30.31 -6.73
CA VAL A 42 22.18 -29.42 -6.80
C VAL A 42 21.68 -29.08 -5.39
N LEU A 43 21.60 -27.77 -5.10
CA LEU A 43 20.88 -27.23 -3.95
C LEU A 43 19.54 -26.65 -4.40
N VAL A 44 18.45 -27.26 -3.93
CA VAL A 44 17.10 -26.74 -4.11
C VAL A 44 16.72 -25.89 -2.91
N MET A 45 16.18 -24.69 -3.16
CA MET A 45 15.65 -23.82 -2.11
C MET A 45 14.16 -23.52 -2.27
N GLY A 46 13.44 -23.52 -1.15
CA GLY A 46 12.03 -23.13 -1.09
C GLY A 46 11.44 -23.16 0.32
N ARG A 47 10.16 -22.82 0.46
CA ARG A 47 9.50 -22.67 1.77
C ARG A 47 9.02 -23.98 2.40
N ASN A 48 8.65 -24.95 1.56
CA ASN A 48 7.96 -26.17 1.97
C ASN A 48 8.93 -27.35 2.00
N GLN A 49 9.23 -27.83 3.21
CA GLN A 49 10.15 -28.95 3.46
C GLN A 49 9.71 -30.21 2.72
N THR A 50 8.45 -30.62 2.88
CA THR A 50 7.92 -31.84 2.26
C THR A 50 8.01 -31.81 0.73
N ALA A 51 7.71 -30.66 0.12
CA ALA A 51 7.86 -30.49 -1.33
C ALA A 51 9.34 -30.51 -1.75
N GLY A 52 10.23 -29.94 -0.94
CA GLY A 52 11.67 -30.00 -1.13
C GLY A 52 12.21 -31.44 -1.09
N ASP A 53 11.84 -32.20 -0.07
CA ASP A 53 12.23 -33.60 0.10
C ASP A 53 11.76 -34.46 -1.08
N ALA A 54 10.55 -34.22 -1.58
CA ALA A 54 10.03 -34.88 -2.77
C ALA A 54 10.85 -34.58 -4.03
N VAL A 55 11.29 -33.33 -4.22
CA VAL A 55 12.17 -32.97 -5.34
C VAL A 55 13.56 -33.59 -5.16
N VAL A 56 14.11 -33.64 -3.95
CA VAL A 56 15.39 -34.33 -3.69
C VAL A 56 15.30 -35.82 -4.02
N ALA A 57 14.20 -36.49 -3.69
CA ALA A 57 13.97 -37.87 -4.09
C ALA A 57 13.95 -38.04 -5.62
N GLN A 58 13.29 -37.14 -6.34
CA GLN A 58 13.30 -37.13 -7.82
C GLN A 58 14.71 -36.89 -8.38
N MET A 59 15.48 -35.96 -7.82
CA MET A 59 16.86 -35.70 -8.22
C MET A 59 17.74 -36.95 -8.04
N LYS A 60 17.64 -37.61 -6.89
CA LYS A 60 18.40 -38.86 -6.61
C LYS A 60 18.03 -39.96 -7.59
N SER A 61 16.74 -40.15 -7.85
CA SER A 61 16.27 -41.12 -8.84
C SER A 61 16.76 -40.81 -10.26
N ALA A 62 16.87 -39.53 -10.62
CA ALA A 62 17.30 -39.12 -11.95
C ALA A 62 18.83 -39.18 -12.14
N ALA A 63 19.60 -38.97 -11.07
CA ALA A 63 21.05 -39.10 -11.07
C ALA A 63 21.54 -40.56 -11.18
N GLY A 64 20.71 -41.51 -10.72
CA GLY A 64 21.01 -42.94 -10.75
C GLY A 64 21.82 -43.43 -9.54
N ASP A 65 21.91 -44.75 -9.39
CA ASP A 65 22.62 -45.39 -8.29
C ASP A 65 24.14 -45.15 -8.40
N GLY A 66 24.77 -44.74 -7.30
CA GLY A 66 26.22 -44.48 -7.23
C GLY A 66 26.65 -43.04 -7.57
N ALA A 67 25.70 -42.12 -7.79
CA ALA A 67 26.02 -40.70 -7.99
C ALA A 67 26.76 -40.11 -6.78
N THR A 68 27.90 -39.46 -7.04
CA THR A 68 28.71 -38.74 -6.04
C THR A 68 28.24 -37.29 -5.82
N ALA A 69 27.30 -36.83 -6.63
CA ALA A 69 26.76 -35.48 -6.59
C ALA A 69 26.02 -35.19 -5.27
N THR A 70 26.25 -34.00 -4.71
CA THR A 70 25.54 -33.56 -3.50
C THR A 70 24.18 -32.99 -3.88
N LEU A 71 23.11 -33.72 -3.56
CA LEU A 71 21.73 -33.35 -3.85
C LEU A 71 21.00 -33.00 -2.55
N ALA A 72 20.72 -31.71 -2.36
CA ALA A 72 20.24 -31.18 -1.09
C ALA A 72 19.03 -30.25 -1.25
N PHE A 73 18.26 -30.13 -0.18
CA PHE A 73 17.24 -29.11 -0.02
C PHE A 73 17.58 -28.22 1.18
N ALA A 74 17.42 -26.90 0.99
CA ALA A 74 17.48 -25.93 2.07
C ALA A 74 16.18 -25.12 2.13
N ARG A 75 15.59 -25.05 3.33
CA ARG A 75 14.42 -24.22 3.56
C ARG A 75 14.82 -22.74 3.57
N ALA A 76 14.19 -21.95 2.70
CA ALA A 76 14.44 -20.51 2.61
C ALA A 76 13.13 -19.75 2.31
N ASP A 77 12.95 -18.61 2.97
CA ASP A 77 11.87 -17.68 2.67
C ASP A 77 12.43 -16.36 2.14
N MET A 78 12.20 -16.12 0.85
CA MET A 78 12.70 -14.93 0.15
C MET A 78 11.80 -13.70 0.34
N SER A 79 10.76 -13.78 1.19
CA SER A 79 9.81 -12.66 1.38
C SER A 79 10.32 -11.56 2.31
N SER A 80 11.46 -11.75 2.96
CA SER A 80 12.15 -10.74 3.78
C SER A 80 13.64 -10.65 3.44
N VAL A 81 14.25 -9.52 3.77
CA VAL A 81 15.69 -9.26 3.57
C VAL A 81 16.53 -10.22 4.41
N GLU A 82 16.13 -10.48 5.66
CA GLU A 82 16.80 -11.40 6.57
C GLU A 82 16.79 -12.83 6.00
N GLY A 83 15.66 -13.24 5.41
CA GLY A 83 15.55 -14.55 4.76
C GLY A 83 16.44 -14.67 3.53
N MET A 84 16.62 -13.59 2.76
CA MET A 84 17.56 -13.56 1.63
C MET A 84 19.02 -13.65 2.10
N ARG A 85 19.40 -12.97 3.19
CA ARG A 85 20.74 -13.09 3.79
C ARG A 85 21.02 -14.52 4.25
N ALA A 86 20.10 -15.10 5.02
CA ALA A 86 20.21 -16.47 5.50
C ALA A 86 20.30 -17.48 4.32
N ALA A 87 19.57 -17.23 3.23
CA ALA A 87 19.68 -18.05 2.03
C ALA A 87 21.05 -17.91 1.37
N ALA A 88 21.60 -16.69 1.26
CA ALA A 88 22.93 -16.47 0.72
C ALA A 88 24.02 -17.15 1.58
N ASP A 89 23.88 -17.15 2.90
CA ASP A 89 24.79 -17.84 3.83
C ASP A 89 24.69 -19.36 3.68
N THR A 90 23.46 -19.88 3.53
CA THR A 90 23.22 -21.31 3.30
C THR A 90 23.82 -21.78 1.97
N ILE A 91 23.67 -20.98 0.91
CA ILE A 91 24.33 -21.25 -0.37
C ILE A 91 25.85 -21.26 -0.21
N ALA A 92 26.41 -20.30 0.55
CA ALA A 92 27.84 -20.22 0.80
C ALA A 92 28.37 -21.49 1.47
N ALA A 93 27.70 -21.89 2.56
CA ALA A 93 28.07 -23.05 3.36
C ALA A 93 27.97 -24.34 2.55
N TRP A 94 26.93 -24.48 1.74
CA TRP A 94 26.74 -25.65 0.88
C TRP A 94 27.78 -25.72 -0.25
N ALA A 95 28.07 -24.59 -0.90
CA ALA A 95 28.99 -24.53 -2.03
C ALA A 95 30.46 -24.71 -1.59
N GLY A 96 30.80 -24.25 -0.38
CA GLY A 96 32.16 -24.25 0.15
C GLY A 96 33.14 -23.56 -0.81
N LEU A 97 34.39 -24.02 -0.81
CA LEU A 97 35.45 -23.49 -1.67
C LEU A 97 35.23 -23.75 -3.17
N LYS A 98 34.35 -24.70 -3.54
CA LYS A 98 34.05 -25.01 -4.94
C LYS A 98 33.20 -23.91 -5.61
N GLY A 99 32.47 -23.13 -4.81
CA GLY A 99 31.61 -22.05 -5.31
C GLY A 99 30.37 -22.56 -6.04
N VAL A 100 29.66 -21.64 -6.70
CA VAL A 100 28.44 -21.88 -7.47
C VAL A 100 28.65 -21.49 -8.92
N ASP A 101 28.17 -22.37 -9.79
CA ASP A 101 28.42 -22.30 -11.23
C ASP A 101 27.19 -21.78 -11.94
N TYR A 102 26.04 -22.37 -11.63
CA TYR A 102 24.75 -21.97 -12.18
C TYR A 102 23.80 -21.67 -11.04
N PHE A 103 23.26 -20.45 -11.03
CA PHE A 103 22.24 -20.04 -10.08
C PHE A 103 20.95 -19.69 -10.83
N TYR A 104 19.98 -20.60 -10.76
CA TYR A 104 18.67 -20.43 -11.37
C TYR A 104 17.70 -19.83 -10.36
N GLN A 105 17.15 -18.67 -10.69
CA GLN A 105 16.20 -17.96 -9.88
C GLN A 105 14.80 -18.10 -10.50
N THR A 106 14.01 -19.00 -9.92
CA THR A 106 12.67 -19.36 -10.40
C THR A 106 11.57 -19.03 -9.38
N GLN A 107 11.92 -18.43 -8.24
CA GLN A 107 10.98 -18.03 -7.22
C GLN A 107 10.11 -16.86 -7.69
N GLY A 108 8.81 -16.91 -7.42
CA GLY A 108 7.87 -15.88 -7.88
C GLY A 108 6.77 -16.48 -8.76
N GLY A 109 6.25 -15.67 -9.67
CA GLY A 109 5.05 -15.98 -10.46
C GLY A 109 3.79 -15.36 -9.84
N PRO A 110 2.60 -15.60 -10.40
CA PRO A 110 1.35 -15.12 -9.83
C PRO A 110 1.15 -15.71 -8.42
N ARG A 111 1.60 -14.96 -7.42
CA ARG A 111 1.39 -15.27 -6.00
C ARG A 111 -0.08 -15.05 -5.70
N MET A 112 -0.80 -16.13 -5.40
CA MET A 112 -2.21 -16.05 -5.03
C MET A 112 -2.41 -16.01 -3.51
N ASP A 113 -1.34 -16.21 -2.73
CA ASP A 113 -1.26 -15.93 -1.28
C ASP A 113 -1.10 -14.42 -0.98
N ILE A 114 -1.07 -13.55 -2.00
CA ILE A 114 -1.13 -12.09 -1.82
C ILE A 114 -2.50 -11.61 -1.35
N TRP A 115 -3.51 -12.50 -1.32
CA TRP A 115 -4.89 -12.18 -0.96
C TRP A 115 -5.16 -12.49 0.50
N PRO A 116 -5.66 -11.52 1.29
CA PRO A 116 -6.05 -10.16 0.91
C PRO A 116 -4.85 -9.25 0.60
N LEU A 117 -4.98 -8.35 -0.39
CA LEU A 117 -3.96 -7.34 -0.67
C LEU A 117 -3.77 -6.43 0.54
N THR A 118 -2.62 -6.56 1.18
CA THR A 118 -2.15 -5.73 2.29
C THR A 118 -0.78 -5.19 1.92
N ALA A 119 -0.33 -4.12 2.58
CA ALA A 119 1.04 -3.63 2.38
C ALA A 119 2.07 -4.77 2.60
N ALA A 120 1.89 -5.59 3.64
CA ALA A 120 2.75 -6.73 3.94
C ALA A 120 2.75 -7.78 2.82
N SER A 121 1.58 -8.14 2.27
CA SER A 121 1.50 -9.15 1.20
C SER A 121 2.06 -8.64 -0.14
N VAL A 122 1.93 -7.34 -0.42
CA VAL A 122 2.55 -6.72 -1.60
C VAL A 122 4.06 -6.56 -1.43
N THR A 123 4.55 -6.16 -0.25
CA THR A 123 6.00 -6.14 0.06
C THR A 123 6.59 -7.54 -0.07
N ALA A 124 5.96 -8.56 0.51
CA ALA A 124 6.40 -9.94 0.40
C ALA A 124 6.43 -10.44 -1.06
N ALA A 125 5.47 -10.00 -1.88
CA ALA A 125 5.43 -10.32 -3.30
C ALA A 125 6.56 -9.62 -4.08
N PHE A 126 6.77 -8.31 -3.85
CA PHE A 126 7.88 -7.56 -4.42
C PHE A 126 9.23 -8.15 -4.01
N ASN A 127 9.40 -8.48 -2.73
CA ASN A 127 10.62 -9.05 -2.19
C ASN A 127 10.98 -10.35 -2.91
N VAL A 128 10.01 -11.24 -3.12
CA VAL A 128 10.31 -12.48 -3.84
C VAL A 128 10.47 -12.25 -5.34
N GLN A 129 9.60 -11.45 -5.96
CA GLN A 129 9.59 -11.27 -7.41
C GLN A 129 10.78 -10.43 -7.90
N ILE A 130 11.29 -9.49 -7.10
CA ILE A 130 12.30 -8.51 -7.50
C ILE A 130 13.50 -8.50 -6.56
N LEU A 131 13.30 -8.13 -5.28
CA LEU A 131 14.45 -7.86 -4.40
C LEU A 131 15.33 -9.10 -4.21
N SER A 132 14.74 -10.30 -4.12
CA SER A 132 15.50 -11.56 -3.97
C SER A 132 16.31 -11.91 -5.22
N HIS A 133 15.85 -11.49 -6.41
CA HIS A 133 16.57 -11.70 -7.66
C HIS A 133 17.84 -10.86 -7.71
N PHE A 134 17.80 -9.68 -7.08
CA PHE A 134 18.94 -8.78 -6.95
C PHE A 134 19.85 -9.13 -5.75
N LEU A 135 19.28 -9.20 -4.55
CA LEU A 135 20.05 -9.21 -3.32
C LEU A 135 20.83 -10.51 -3.12
N VAL A 136 20.26 -11.68 -3.46
CA VAL A 136 20.95 -12.95 -3.24
C VAL A 136 22.23 -13.02 -4.10
N PRO A 137 22.18 -12.82 -5.44
CA PRO A 137 23.41 -12.77 -6.25
C PRO A 137 24.39 -11.69 -5.79
N TYR A 138 23.90 -10.50 -5.42
CA TYR A 138 24.74 -9.44 -4.88
C TYR A 138 25.54 -9.92 -3.66
N LEU A 139 24.87 -10.49 -2.65
CA LEU A 139 25.53 -11.01 -1.44
C LEU A 139 26.48 -12.17 -1.72
N LEU A 140 26.20 -13.01 -2.73
CA LEU A 140 27.11 -14.07 -3.16
C LEU A 140 28.37 -13.52 -3.86
N LEU A 141 28.29 -12.34 -4.50
CA LEU A 141 29.37 -11.69 -5.23
C LEU A 141 30.22 -10.74 -4.37
N THR A 142 29.60 -10.04 -3.40
CA THR A 142 30.26 -8.96 -2.65
C THR A 142 30.77 -9.36 -1.27
N ARG A 143 30.65 -10.63 -0.92
CA ARG A 143 31.30 -11.21 0.26
C ARG A 143 32.82 -11.27 0.07
N ALA A 144 33.55 -11.39 1.18
CA ALA A 144 35.02 -11.43 1.19
C ALA A 144 35.59 -12.52 0.27
N GLU A 145 34.94 -13.68 0.24
CA GLU A 145 35.22 -14.76 -0.70
C GLU A 145 33.99 -14.96 -1.60
N PRO A 146 34.00 -14.41 -2.83
CA PRO A 146 32.89 -14.55 -3.76
C PRO A 146 32.54 -16.02 -4.00
N VAL A 147 31.26 -16.35 -3.84
CA VAL A 147 30.78 -17.73 -4.00
C VAL A 147 30.37 -18.00 -5.45
N LEU A 148 29.91 -16.99 -6.18
CA LEU A 148 29.74 -17.11 -7.63
C LEU A 148 31.11 -17.00 -8.30
N ARG A 149 31.58 -18.10 -8.90
CA ARG A 149 32.92 -18.18 -9.51
C ARG A 149 33.04 -17.37 -10.80
N ALA A 150 34.28 -17.12 -11.24
CA ALA A 150 34.51 -16.66 -12.61
C ALA A 150 33.93 -17.67 -13.62
N GLY A 151 33.16 -17.16 -14.58
CA GLY A 151 32.39 -17.94 -15.54
C GLY A 151 31.05 -18.47 -15.02
N ALA A 152 30.66 -18.17 -13.77
CA ALA A 152 29.34 -18.52 -13.27
C ALA A 152 28.23 -17.81 -14.06
N GLN A 153 27.06 -18.43 -14.10
CA GLN A 153 25.87 -17.87 -14.71
C GLN A 153 24.72 -17.78 -13.71
N VAL A 154 24.11 -16.60 -13.63
CA VAL A 154 22.91 -16.34 -12.84
C VAL A 154 21.75 -16.10 -13.80
N SER A 155 20.66 -16.83 -13.65
CA SER A 155 19.50 -16.69 -14.53
C SER A 155 18.24 -16.36 -13.76
N THR A 156 17.69 -15.18 -14.05
CA THR A 156 16.36 -14.79 -13.61
C THR A 156 15.33 -15.28 -14.62
N ILE A 157 14.45 -16.20 -14.19
CA ILE A 157 13.40 -16.76 -15.05
C ILE A 157 12.14 -15.88 -14.95
N MET A 158 12.08 -14.88 -15.82
CA MET A 158 10.96 -13.94 -15.95
C MET A 158 10.99 -13.30 -17.36
N ARG A 159 9.89 -12.69 -17.81
CA ARG A 159 9.82 -12.09 -19.16
C ARG A 159 10.68 -10.82 -19.26
N PRO A 160 11.71 -10.76 -20.14
CA PRO A 160 12.46 -9.55 -20.44
C PRO A 160 11.78 -8.72 -21.54
N GLY A 161 12.26 -7.49 -21.73
CA GLY A 161 12.03 -6.70 -22.94
C GLY A 161 10.73 -5.92 -22.97
N ASP A 162 10.20 -5.53 -21.81
CA ASP A 162 9.08 -4.60 -21.74
C ASP A 162 9.52 -3.17 -22.10
N LYS A 163 8.84 -2.57 -23.08
CA LYS A 163 9.19 -1.23 -23.61
C LYS A 163 8.20 -0.15 -23.15
N GLY A 164 8.70 1.08 -23.04
CA GLY A 164 7.89 2.29 -22.81
C GLY A 164 7.27 2.36 -21.41
N LYS A 165 7.83 1.63 -20.45
CA LYS A 165 7.41 1.67 -19.05
C LYS A 165 8.04 2.86 -18.33
N GLN A 166 7.27 3.56 -17.53
CA GLN A 166 7.82 4.59 -16.63
C GLN A 166 8.31 3.91 -15.35
N LEU A 167 9.57 4.14 -15.01
CA LEU A 167 10.13 3.88 -13.69
C LEU A 167 10.41 5.23 -13.06
N ASP A 168 9.97 5.41 -11.83
CA ASP A 168 10.30 6.57 -11.02
C ASP A 168 11.36 6.12 -10.00
N PRO A 169 12.63 6.51 -10.16
CA PRO A 169 13.70 6.16 -9.21
C PRO A 169 13.46 6.73 -7.80
N ALA A 170 12.59 7.74 -7.66
CA ALA A 170 12.18 8.30 -6.37
C ALA A 170 10.97 7.56 -5.75
N ASP A 171 10.37 6.59 -6.46
CA ASP A 171 9.37 5.71 -5.88
C ASP A 171 10.04 4.69 -4.96
N PRO A 172 9.60 4.58 -3.69
CA PRO A 172 10.28 3.76 -2.70
C PRO A 172 10.46 2.30 -3.10
N ASP A 173 9.57 1.73 -3.91
CA ASP A 173 9.65 0.32 -4.33
C ASP A 173 9.55 0.18 -5.87
N PHE A 174 9.86 1.25 -6.60
CA PHE A 174 9.64 1.40 -8.05
C PHE A 174 8.17 1.31 -8.51
N ILE A 175 7.23 1.23 -7.57
CA ILE A 175 5.85 0.78 -7.78
C ILE A 175 4.82 1.38 -6.79
N GLY A 176 5.25 1.83 -5.61
CA GLY A 176 4.35 2.20 -4.53
C GLY A 176 3.54 0.99 -4.07
N VAL A 177 4.20 0.09 -3.33
CA VAL A 177 3.60 -1.11 -2.71
C VAL A 177 2.31 -0.78 -1.95
N GLN A 178 2.26 0.37 -1.26
CA GLN A 178 1.06 0.88 -0.59
C GLN A 178 -0.02 1.35 -1.58
N ARG A 179 0.37 2.03 -2.67
CA ARG A 179 -0.53 2.58 -3.69
C ARG A 179 -1.23 1.49 -4.52
N LEU A 180 -0.66 0.29 -4.64
CA LEU A 180 -1.28 -0.82 -5.37
C LEU A 180 -2.30 -1.61 -4.54
N ALA A 181 -2.03 -1.82 -3.24
CA ALA A 181 -2.99 -2.45 -2.34
C ALA A 181 -4.31 -1.66 -2.29
N GLU A 182 -4.21 -0.32 -2.31
CA GLU A 182 -5.35 0.61 -2.32
C GLU A 182 -6.13 0.65 -3.66
N LYS A 183 -5.48 0.34 -4.79
CA LYS A 183 -6.09 0.39 -6.13
C LYS A 183 -6.74 -0.94 -6.57
N GLY A 184 -6.60 -1.99 -5.74
CA GLY A 184 -7.24 -3.29 -5.93
C GLY A 184 -6.58 -4.22 -6.96
N THR A 185 -7.13 -5.43 -7.08
CA THR A 185 -6.60 -6.56 -7.87
C THR A 185 -6.19 -6.21 -9.29
N MET A 186 -6.98 -5.42 -9.99
CA MET A 186 -6.75 -5.13 -11.40
C MET A 186 -5.64 -4.09 -11.60
N ALA A 187 -5.39 -3.22 -10.62
CA ALA A 187 -4.25 -2.31 -10.65
C ALA A 187 -2.95 -3.06 -10.37
N TYR A 188 -2.94 -3.98 -9.41
CA TYR A 188 -1.78 -4.86 -9.16
C TYR A 188 -1.43 -5.71 -10.39
N LEU A 189 -2.41 -6.36 -11.03
CA LEU A 189 -2.19 -7.16 -12.24
C LEU A 189 -1.69 -6.33 -13.45
N ARG A 190 -2.18 -5.09 -13.61
CA ARG A 190 -1.67 -4.16 -14.65
C ARG A 190 -0.25 -3.67 -14.36
N HIS A 191 0.15 -3.66 -13.10
CA HIS A 191 1.43 -3.12 -12.64
C HIS A 191 2.54 -4.17 -12.59
N GLY A 192 2.23 -5.47 -12.64
CA GLY A 192 3.25 -6.52 -12.76
C GLY A 192 4.19 -6.40 -13.98
N ALA A 193 3.89 -5.50 -14.93
CA ALA A 193 4.70 -5.19 -16.10
C ALA A 193 5.77 -4.08 -15.88
N SER A 194 5.90 -3.46 -14.70
CA SER A 194 7.03 -2.57 -14.36
C SER A 194 8.21 -3.34 -13.74
N HIS A 195 7.91 -4.43 -13.02
CA HIS A 195 8.88 -5.37 -12.45
C HIS A 195 9.91 -5.88 -13.46
N THR A 196 9.48 -6.17 -14.68
CA THR A 196 10.29 -6.74 -15.76
C THR A 196 11.38 -5.77 -16.25
N LEU A 197 11.06 -4.48 -16.38
CA LEU A 197 12.05 -3.46 -16.73
C LEU A 197 13.09 -3.28 -15.63
N THR A 198 12.70 -3.33 -14.35
CA THR A 198 13.65 -3.29 -13.21
C THR A 198 14.64 -4.45 -13.28
N VAL A 199 14.18 -5.66 -13.61
CA VAL A 199 15.05 -6.83 -13.79
C VAL A 199 15.96 -6.68 -15.00
N ASP A 200 15.46 -6.15 -16.12
CA ASP A 200 16.30 -5.85 -17.28
C ASP A 200 17.45 -4.89 -16.89
N LEU A 201 17.13 -3.83 -16.16
CA LEU A 201 18.09 -2.80 -15.72
C LEU A 201 19.17 -3.37 -14.79
N PHE A 202 18.80 -4.10 -13.72
CA PHE A 202 19.82 -4.64 -12.82
C PHE A 202 20.60 -5.80 -13.44
N THR A 203 20.01 -6.57 -14.37
CA THR A 203 20.70 -7.65 -15.08
C THR A 203 21.83 -7.07 -15.93
N GLU A 204 21.55 -6.02 -16.70
CA GLU A 204 22.60 -5.32 -17.43
C GLU A 204 23.66 -4.73 -16.48
N GLU A 205 23.23 -4.10 -15.38
CA GLU A 205 24.15 -3.52 -14.41
C GLU A 205 25.03 -4.56 -13.69
N PHE A 206 24.53 -5.76 -13.40
CA PHE A 206 25.34 -6.87 -12.89
C PHE A 206 26.44 -7.26 -13.86
N ASN A 207 26.13 -7.41 -15.15
CA ASN A 207 27.13 -7.79 -16.16
C ASN A 207 28.22 -6.71 -16.32
N ARG A 208 27.88 -5.43 -16.09
CA ARG A 208 28.85 -4.32 -16.12
C ARG A 208 29.74 -4.30 -14.87
N ARG A 209 29.14 -4.48 -13.68
CA ARG A 209 29.88 -4.43 -12.39
C ARG A 209 30.68 -5.69 -12.10
N PHE A 210 30.19 -6.84 -12.54
CA PHE A 210 30.78 -8.16 -12.26
C PHE A 210 31.03 -8.93 -13.55
N PRO A 211 31.90 -8.45 -14.46
CA PRO A 211 32.09 -9.05 -15.78
C PRO A 211 32.64 -10.48 -15.76
N ALA A 212 33.17 -10.93 -14.61
CA ALA A 212 33.58 -12.31 -14.39
C ALA A 212 32.39 -13.27 -14.26
N VAL A 213 31.18 -12.78 -13.97
CA VAL A 213 29.95 -13.56 -13.84
C VAL A 213 28.94 -13.05 -14.85
N ARG A 214 28.26 -13.97 -15.52
CA ARG A 214 27.26 -13.62 -16.51
C ARG A 214 25.88 -13.71 -15.89
N THR A 215 25.11 -12.63 -15.96
CA THR A 215 23.71 -12.64 -15.52
C THR A 215 22.78 -12.55 -16.73
N VAL A 216 21.71 -13.32 -16.73
CA VAL A 216 20.77 -13.41 -17.85
C VAL A 216 19.32 -13.34 -17.37
N HIS A 217 18.46 -12.76 -18.19
CA HIS A 217 17.02 -12.64 -17.93
C HIS A 217 16.25 -13.34 -19.06
N VAL A 218 15.47 -14.37 -18.68
CA VAL A 218 15.00 -15.39 -19.62
C VAL A 218 13.50 -15.60 -19.51
N PHE A 219 12.79 -15.45 -20.64
CA PHE A 219 11.37 -15.75 -20.70
C PHE A 219 11.12 -17.26 -20.86
N PRO A 220 10.36 -17.89 -19.95
CA PRO A 220 10.09 -19.32 -20.05
C PRO A 220 8.94 -19.70 -20.99
N GLY A 221 8.30 -18.74 -21.67
CA GLY A 221 7.06 -19.01 -22.39
C GLY A 221 5.89 -19.31 -21.44
N GLY A 222 4.77 -19.80 -22.00
CA GLY A 222 3.66 -20.31 -21.22
C GLY A 222 3.97 -21.72 -20.70
N VAL A 223 4.39 -21.86 -19.44
CA VAL A 223 4.64 -23.17 -18.82
C VAL A 223 3.48 -23.56 -17.93
N ALA A 224 3.01 -24.81 -18.04
CA ALA A 224 2.00 -25.38 -17.14
C ALA A 224 2.62 -25.72 -15.77
N SER A 225 3.13 -24.71 -15.06
CA SER A 225 3.59 -24.84 -13.68
C SER A 225 2.38 -24.87 -12.75
N GLY A 226 2.13 -25.99 -12.08
CA GLY A 226 0.95 -26.23 -11.23
C GLY A 226 0.85 -25.36 -9.97
N GLY A 227 0.72 -24.04 -10.14
CA GLY A 227 0.31 -23.15 -9.07
C GLY A 227 -1.13 -23.47 -8.63
N SER A 228 -1.39 -23.50 -7.33
CA SER A 228 -2.76 -23.69 -6.84
C SER A 228 -3.60 -22.47 -7.20
N PHE A 229 -4.62 -22.69 -8.03
CA PHE A 229 -5.63 -21.72 -8.43
C PHE A 229 -6.92 -21.86 -7.61
N ASP A 230 -6.89 -22.61 -6.51
CA ASP A 230 -8.09 -23.04 -5.79
C ASP A 230 -8.88 -21.86 -5.17
N HIS A 231 -8.20 -20.74 -4.95
CA HIS A 231 -8.78 -19.49 -4.43
C HIS A 231 -9.36 -18.57 -5.53
N LEU A 232 -9.18 -18.90 -6.83
CA LEU A 232 -9.77 -18.12 -7.92
C LEU A 232 -11.23 -18.50 -8.14
N HIS A 233 -12.03 -17.53 -8.56
CA HIS A 233 -13.37 -17.81 -9.09
C HIS A 233 -13.27 -18.86 -10.19
N TRP A 234 -14.18 -19.84 -10.18
CA TRP A 234 -14.11 -21.04 -11.03
C TRP A 234 -13.89 -20.74 -12.52
N GLY A 235 -14.40 -19.61 -13.03
CA GLY A 235 -14.17 -19.16 -14.40
C GLY A 235 -12.70 -18.83 -14.74
N PHE A 236 -11.95 -18.26 -13.80
CA PHE A 236 -10.50 -18.05 -13.97
C PHE A 236 -9.73 -19.36 -13.86
N ARG A 237 -10.17 -20.29 -12.99
CA ARG A 237 -9.59 -21.65 -12.91
C ARG A 237 -9.74 -22.39 -14.24
N ALA A 238 -10.93 -22.34 -14.84
CA ALA A 238 -11.20 -22.90 -16.16
C ALA A 238 -10.35 -22.24 -17.25
N LEU A 239 -10.21 -20.90 -17.23
CA LEU A 239 -9.36 -20.18 -18.19
C LEU A 239 -7.89 -20.60 -18.10
N PHE A 240 -7.30 -20.64 -16.89
CA PHE A 240 -5.91 -21.05 -16.71
C PHE A 240 -5.69 -22.53 -17.03
N TRP A 241 -6.66 -23.40 -16.75
CA TRP A 241 -6.63 -24.80 -17.15
C TRP A 241 -6.62 -24.94 -18.68
N VAL A 242 -7.49 -24.21 -19.40
CA VAL A 242 -7.51 -24.20 -20.87
C VAL A 242 -6.21 -23.63 -21.45
N LEU A 243 -5.67 -22.54 -20.89
CA LEU A 243 -4.39 -21.98 -21.33
C LEU A 243 -3.23 -22.95 -21.07
N GLY A 244 -3.29 -23.73 -19.99
CA GLY A 244 -2.33 -24.78 -19.67
C GLY A 244 -2.25 -25.89 -20.72
N LEU A 245 -3.32 -26.17 -21.47
CA LEU A 245 -3.32 -27.15 -22.57
C LEU A 245 -2.42 -26.74 -23.75
N PHE A 246 -2.13 -25.45 -23.87
CA PHE A 246 -1.27 -24.89 -24.91
C PHE A 246 0.12 -24.51 -24.41
N GLY A 247 0.39 -24.71 -23.12
CA GLY A 247 1.69 -24.44 -22.51
C GLY A 247 2.66 -25.62 -22.63
N GLN A 248 3.96 -25.34 -22.55
CA GLN A 248 4.97 -26.38 -22.46
C GLN A 248 5.04 -26.96 -21.03
N THR A 249 5.53 -28.19 -20.91
CA THR A 249 5.72 -28.82 -19.60
C THR A 249 6.94 -28.23 -18.89
N PRO A 250 6.99 -28.23 -17.55
CA PRO A 250 8.18 -27.80 -16.82
C PRO A 250 9.45 -28.56 -17.21
N ALA A 251 9.33 -29.87 -17.49
CA ALA A 251 10.45 -30.70 -17.96
C ALA A 251 10.96 -30.25 -19.34
N ALA A 252 10.05 -29.96 -20.29
CA ALA A 252 10.44 -29.51 -21.62
C ALA A 252 11.17 -28.16 -21.58
N TYR A 253 10.74 -27.24 -20.70
CA TYR A 253 11.45 -25.97 -20.51
C TYR A 253 12.79 -26.12 -19.78
N ALA A 254 12.90 -27.08 -18.84
CA ALA A 254 14.15 -27.33 -18.13
C ALA A 254 15.31 -27.62 -19.09
N ASP A 255 15.07 -28.38 -20.15
CA ASP A 255 16.08 -28.65 -21.19
C ASP A 255 16.54 -27.37 -21.91
N VAL A 256 15.62 -26.47 -22.24
CA VAL A 256 15.96 -25.17 -22.84
C VAL A 256 16.89 -24.38 -21.91
N CYS A 257 16.51 -24.30 -20.64
CA CYS A 257 17.21 -23.50 -19.63
C CYS A 257 18.61 -24.06 -19.33
N VAL A 258 18.73 -25.38 -19.17
CA VAL A 258 20.00 -26.07 -18.92
C VAL A 258 20.93 -25.93 -20.13
N TRP A 259 20.41 -26.11 -21.34
CA TRP A 259 21.20 -25.92 -22.56
C TRP A 259 21.80 -24.51 -22.66
N GLN A 260 20.99 -23.50 -22.33
CA GLN A 260 21.44 -22.10 -22.33
C GLN A 260 22.61 -21.88 -21.35
N HIS A 261 22.62 -22.53 -20.19
CA HIS A 261 23.71 -22.33 -19.24
C HIS A 261 24.94 -23.17 -19.56
N ALA A 262 24.75 -24.41 -20.01
CA ALA A 262 25.84 -25.36 -20.09
C ALA A 262 26.54 -25.36 -21.46
N SER A 263 25.83 -25.08 -22.56
CA SER A 263 26.40 -25.23 -23.90
C SER A 263 27.41 -24.14 -24.25
N ALA A 264 28.53 -24.55 -24.85
CA ALA A 264 29.54 -23.62 -25.37
C ALA A 264 28.98 -22.72 -26.47
N GLU A 265 28.10 -23.28 -27.32
CA GLU A 265 27.40 -22.55 -28.37
C GLU A 265 26.61 -21.36 -27.79
N TRP A 266 25.88 -21.57 -26.69
CA TRP A 266 25.14 -20.49 -26.05
C TRP A 266 26.06 -19.46 -25.42
N LYS A 267 27.08 -19.93 -24.70
CA LYS A 267 28.08 -19.05 -24.06
C LYS A 267 28.70 -18.09 -25.08
N ALA A 268 29.01 -18.59 -26.28
CA ALA A 268 29.59 -17.80 -27.37
C ALA A 268 28.68 -16.67 -27.91
N ARG A 269 27.34 -16.75 -27.72
CA ARG A 269 26.42 -15.70 -28.19
C ARG A 269 26.51 -14.39 -27.42
N GLY A 270 26.98 -14.40 -26.18
CA GLY A 270 27.11 -13.20 -25.35
C GLY A 270 25.80 -12.48 -24.97
N TRP A 271 24.62 -12.97 -25.36
CA TRP A 271 23.34 -12.32 -25.06
C TRP A 271 22.95 -12.37 -23.58
N HIS A 272 22.33 -11.29 -23.10
CA HIS A 272 21.80 -11.17 -21.73
C HIS A 272 20.29 -11.43 -21.63
N PHE A 273 19.55 -11.22 -22.74
CA PHE A 273 18.08 -11.24 -22.76
C PHE A 273 17.55 -12.14 -23.87
N PHE A 274 16.70 -13.12 -23.54
CA PHE A 274 16.22 -14.08 -24.53
C PHE A 274 14.93 -14.80 -24.16
N ASP A 275 14.32 -15.45 -25.15
CA ASP A 275 13.04 -16.15 -25.03
C ASP A 275 13.17 -17.68 -24.96
N GLU A 276 12.03 -18.36 -24.81
CA GLU A 276 11.93 -19.82 -24.68
C GLU A 276 12.38 -20.59 -25.93
N LYS A 277 12.63 -19.87 -27.03
CA LYS A 277 13.12 -20.43 -28.30
C LYS A 277 14.61 -20.15 -28.50
N GLY A 278 15.28 -19.57 -27.50
CA GLY A 278 16.69 -19.22 -27.58
C GLY A 278 16.96 -18.03 -28.50
N ARG A 279 15.99 -17.14 -28.70
CA ARG A 279 16.15 -15.93 -29.52
C ARG A 279 16.42 -14.72 -28.64
N GLU A 280 17.32 -13.85 -29.08
CA GLU A 280 17.59 -12.58 -28.42
C GLU A 280 16.33 -11.72 -28.33
N VAL A 281 16.08 -11.14 -27.16
CA VAL A 281 14.99 -10.22 -26.91
C VAL A 281 15.54 -8.80 -26.87
N LYS A 282 15.00 -7.92 -27.72
CA LYS A 282 15.33 -6.49 -27.68
C LYS A 282 14.68 -5.82 -26.48
N VAL A 283 15.50 -5.36 -25.54
CA VAL A 283 15.09 -4.59 -24.37
C VAL A 283 14.74 -3.14 -24.71
N ASP A 284 14.20 -2.41 -23.72
CA ASP A 284 14.02 -0.96 -23.79
C ASP A 284 15.41 -0.29 -23.94
N GLU A 285 15.51 0.71 -24.80
CA GLU A 285 16.81 1.35 -25.13
C GLU A 285 17.51 1.92 -23.90
N ARG A 286 16.74 2.38 -22.91
CA ARG A 286 17.25 2.89 -21.63
C ARG A 286 18.00 1.84 -20.83
N VAL A 287 17.69 0.55 -21.01
CA VAL A 287 18.43 -0.53 -20.34
C VAL A 287 19.90 -0.50 -20.72
N LEU A 288 20.21 -0.22 -21.98
CA LEU A 288 21.59 -0.19 -22.47
C LEU A 288 22.19 1.21 -22.43
N ALA A 289 21.40 2.25 -22.69
CA ALA A 289 21.88 3.61 -22.92
C ALA A 289 21.81 4.55 -21.70
N ASP A 290 20.99 4.25 -20.69
CA ASP A 290 20.73 5.15 -19.56
C ASP A 290 21.44 4.65 -18.29
N ASP A 291 22.72 5.03 -18.17
CA ASP A 291 23.57 4.66 -17.03
C ASP A 291 23.00 5.20 -15.70
N ALA A 292 22.48 6.44 -15.70
CA ALA A 292 21.92 7.05 -14.51
C ALA A 292 20.67 6.32 -14.01
N LEU A 293 19.80 5.86 -14.91
CA LEU A 293 18.64 5.05 -14.55
C LEU A 293 19.06 3.69 -13.96
N ARG A 294 20.04 3.02 -14.56
CA ARG A 294 20.55 1.74 -14.03
C ARG A 294 21.18 1.90 -12.65
N GLU A 295 22.06 2.88 -12.48
CA GLU A 295 22.72 3.17 -11.20
C GLU A 295 21.71 3.58 -10.14
N GLY A 296 20.71 4.39 -10.51
CA GLY A 296 19.61 4.77 -9.61
C GLY A 296 18.80 3.56 -9.15
N VAL A 297 18.47 2.64 -10.07
CA VAL A 297 17.80 1.39 -9.72
C VAL A 297 18.66 0.54 -8.80
N TRP A 298 19.94 0.38 -9.13
CA TRP A 298 20.89 -0.39 -8.33
C TRP A 298 21.02 0.16 -6.90
N ALA A 299 21.26 1.46 -6.76
CA ALA A 299 21.42 2.13 -5.47
C ALA A 299 20.16 1.99 -4.61
N ARG A 300 18.98 2.11 -5.24
CA ARG A 300 17.72 1.98 -4.53
C ARG A 300 17.44 0.54 -4.08
N LEU A 301 17.80 -0.47 -4.87
CA LEU A 301 17.71 -1.87 -4.44
C LEU A 301 18.64 -2.18 -3.25
N LEU A 302 19.83 -1.60 -3.21
CA LEU A 302 20.74 -1.67 -2.05
C LEU A 302 20.17 -0.96 -0.82
N GLU A 303 19.53 0.20 -1.03
CA GLU A 303 18.88 0.92 0.06
C GLU A 303 17.74 0.10 0.67
N LEU A 304 16.90 -0.50 -0.17
CA LEU A 304 15.79 -1.36 0.25
C LEU A 304 16.23 -2.61 0.99
N SER A 305 17.40 -3.16 0.65
CA SER A 305 18.00 -4.28 1.39
C SER A 305 18.73 -3.85 2.67
N GLY A 306 18.88 -2.55 2.92
CA GLY A 306 19.65 -2.04 4.05
C GLY A 306 21.17 -2.19 3.87
N GLU A 307 21.65 -2.46 2.66
CA GLU A 307 23.08 -2.54 2.32
C GLU A 307 23.64 -1.13 2.05
N LYS A 308 23.58 -0.24 3.05
CA LYS A 308 24.14 1.12 2.97
C LYS A 308 25.64 1.07 3.28
N GLY A 309 26.51 1.13 2.26
CA GLY A 309 27.96 1.20 2.48
C GLY A 309 28.88 1.29 1.26
N ALA A 310 28.48 0.90 0.05
CA ALA A 310 29.43 0.79 -1.07
C ALA A 310 29.57 2.05 -1.96
N MET A 311 28.81 3.13 -1.72
CA MET A 311 28.77 4.31 -2.60
C MET A 311 29.65 5.49 -2.19
N ALA A 312 30.24 5.48 -1.00
CA ALA A 312 30.96 6.66 -0.47
C ALA A 312 32.25 7.00 -1.22
N GLU A 313 32.80 6.08 -2.04
CA GLU A 313 34.06 6.31 -2.77
C GLU A 313 33.90 6.67 -4.25
N TRP A 314 32.72 6.50 -4.86
CA TRP A 314 32.53 6.71 -6.31
C TRP A 314 31.80 8.00 -6.68
N SER A 315 31.12 8.67 -5.73
CA SER A 315 30.27 9.85 -6.00
C SER A 315 31.04 11.16 -6.32
N LYS A 316 32.37 11.17 -6.29
CA LYS A 316 33.16 12.40 -6.52
C LYS A 316 33.50 12.70 -7.99
N ALA A 317 33.10 11.86 -8.95
CA ALA A 317 33.61 11.98 -10.32
C ALA A 317 32.62 12.52 -11.40
N THR A 318 31.35 12.78 -11.10
CA THR A 318 30.34 13.00 -12.17
C THR A 318 29.52 14.30 -12.09
N ASP A 319 29.83 15.21 -11.18
CA ASP A 319 29.00 16.41 -10.91
C ASP A 319 29.07 17.54 -11.96
N LEU A 320 29.81 17.38 -13.07
CA LEU A 320 29.98 18.46 -14.07
C LEU A 320 29.21 18.27 -15.38
N ASN A 321 28.71 17.06 -15.69
CA ASN A 321 28.05 16.79 -16.99
C ASN A 321 26.52 16.92 -16.97
N TYR A 322 25.89 16.96 -15.78
CA TYR A 322 24.42 16.98 -15.66
C TYR A 322 23.79 18.36 -15.93
N GLN A 323 24.56 19.45 -15.77
CA GLN A 323 24.09 20.83 -16.02
C GLN A 323 24.12 21.22 -17.52
N VAL A 324 24.88 20.50 -18.35
CA VAL A 324 24.98 20.78 -19.80
C VAL A 324 23.87 20.08 -20.60
N TYR A 325 23.34 18.96 -20.11
CA TYR A 325 22.27 18.19 -20.79
C TYR A 325 20.88 18.85 -20.68
N LEU A 326 20.62 19.59 -19.59
CA LEU A 326 19.39 20.36 -19.40
C LEU A 326 19.32 21.61 -20.29
N PHE A 327 20.46 22.17 -20.69
CA PHE A 327 20.51 23.36 -21.56
C PHE A 327 20.31 23.04 -23.05
N LEU A 328 20.62 21.82 -23.49
CA LEU A 328 20.50 21.40 -24.90
C LEU A 328 19.15 20.75 -25.23
N SER A 329 18.41 20.24 -24.23
CA SER A 329 17.10 19.61 -24.44
C SER A 329 15.94 20.61 -24.52
N GLU A 330 16.09 21.83 -23.98
CA GLU A 330 15.07 22.88 -24.07
C GLU A 330 15.10 23.66 -25.41
N GLY A 331 16.15 23.53 -26.22
CA GLY A 331 16.26 24.14 -27.56
C GLY A 331 15.71 23.30 -28.72
N ALA A 332 15.62 21.99 -28.56
CA ALA A 332 15.19 21.06 -29.62
C ALA A 332 13.65 20.92 -29.73
N ALA A 333 12.90 21.42 -28.75
CA ALA A 333 11.43 21.44 -28.78
C ALA A 333 10.84 22.66 -29.53
N LEU A 334 11.67 23.60 -29.98
CA LEU A 334 11.22 24.84 -30.66
C LEU A 334 11.32 24.82 -32.20
N LEU A 335 11.72 23.68 -32.80
CA LEU A 335 11.98 23.57 -34.24
C LEU A 335 11.22 22.43 -34.96
N ALA A 336 10.37 21.70 -34.24
CA ALA A 336 9.55 20.62 -34.81
C ALA A 336 8.08 21.02 -35.08
N ASP A 337 7.77 22.33 -35.06
CA ASP A 337 6.44 22.88 -35.32
C ASP A 337 6.25 23.42 -36.76
N ASN A 338 7.19 23.15 -37.67
CA ASN A 338 7.02 23.49 -39.09
C ASN A 338 7.61 22.41 -39.99
N LEU A 339 6.77 21.46 -40.44
CA LEU A 339 6.84 20.86 -41.79
C LEU A 339 5.63 19.92 -41.98
N GLN A 340 4.54 20.53 -42.44
CA GLN A 340 3.50 19.86 -43.23
C GLN A 340 4.07 19.57 -44.63
N PHE A 341 3.84 18.36 -45.18
CA PHE A 341 3.23 18.10 -46.52
C PHE A 341 3.50 16.66 -47.03
N LEU A 342 2.54 16.18 -47.83
CA LEU A 342 2.48 14.96 -48.69
C LEU A 342 1.78 13.73 -48.03
N GLU A 343 0.46 13.56 -48.21
CA GLU A 343 -0.27 12.94 -49.36
C GLU A 343 0.11 11.46 -49.59
N SER A 344 -0.74 10.52 -49.15
CA SER A 344 -1.78 9.81 -49.93
C SER A 344 -1.25 9.07 -51.16
N ASP A 345 -0.96 7.77 -51.01
CA ASP A 345 -1.25 6.68 -51.97
C ASP A 345 -0.42 5.43 -51.67
N SER A 346 -0.99 4.46 -50.95
CA SER A 346 -0.47 3.07 -50.94
C SER A 346 -1.37 2.07 -50.20
N LEU A 347 -2.70 2.16 -50.38
CA LEU A 347 -3.64 1.14 -49.89
C LEU A 347 -4.09 0.14 -50.98
N GLU A 348 -3.73 0.34 -52.24
CA GLU A 348 -4.08 -0.59 -53.33
C GLU A 348 -3.08 -1.73 -53.57
N VAL A 349 -1.93 -1.74 -52.87
CA VAL A 349 -0.89 -2.78 -53.06
C VAL A 349 -0.99 -3.92 -52.03
N LEU A 350 -1.72 -3.74 -50.92
CA LEU A 350 -1.75 -4.73 -49.84
C LEU A 350 -2.84 -5.81 -49.99
N VAL A 351 -3.91 -5.54 -50.73
CA VAL A 351 -5.09 -6.43 -50.84
C VAL A 351 -4.81 -7.71 -51.67
N PRO A 352 -4.01 -7.69 -52.76
CA PRO A 352 -3.69 -8.90 -53.51
C PRO A 352 -2.71 -9.86 -52.78
N LYS A 353 -1.83 -9.34 -51.91
CA LYS A 353 -0.87 -10.16 -51.14
C LYS A 353 -1.52 -10.91 -49.98
N MET A 354 -2.61 -10.39 -49.40
CA MET A 354 -3.36 -11.10 -48.36
C MET A 354 -4.19 -12.28 -48.92
N LYS A 355 -4.66 -12.21 -50.18
CA LYS A 355 -5.39 -13.33 -50.83
C LYS A 355 -4.51 -14.57 -51.07
N MET A 356 -3.19 -14.40 -51.15
CA MET A 356 -2.23 -15.50 -51.33
C MET A 356 -1.93 -16.28 -50.03
N ILE A 357 -2.16 -15.65 -48.87
CA ILE A 357 -1.88 -16.24 -47.56
C ILE A 357 -3.02 -17.17 -47.11
N PHE A 358 -4.25 -16.95 -47.60
CA PHE A 358 -5.42 -17.76 -47.22
C PHE A 358 -5.63 -19.03 -48.06
N SER A 359 -4.84 -19.26 -49.12
CA SER A 359 -5.00 -20.46 -49.98
C SER A 359 -4.28 -21.72 -49.47
N ASN A 360 -3.50 -21.65 -48.39
CA ASN A 360 -2.64 -22.76 -47.93
C ASN A 360 -3.01 -23.37 -46.56
N ILE A 361 -4.27 -23.22 -46.10
CA ILE A 361 -4.70 -23.83 -44.84
C ILE A 361 -5.31 -25.23 -45.11
N PRO A 362 -4.80 -26.33 -44.51
CA PRO A 362 -5.27 -27.69 -44.77
C PRO A 362 -6.72 -27.93 -44.29
N ARG A 363 -7.44 -28.77 -45.05
CA ARG A 363 -8.83 -29.17 -44.79
C ARG A 363 -8.94 -30.08 -43.55
N THR A 364 -9.49 -29.57 -42.46
CA THR A 364 -10.22 -30.37 -41.45
C THR A 364 -11.64 -29.81 -41.28
N SER A 365 -12.60 -30.69 -41.00
CA SER A 365 -14.09 -30.54 -41.05
C SER A 365 -14.63 -29.10 -41.08
N LYS A 366 -15.06 -28.67 -42.28
CA LYS A 366 -15.62 -27.32 -42.56
C LYS A 366 -16.81 -26.92 -41.68
N LYS A 367 -17.53 -27.85 -41.06
CA LYS A 367 -18.75 -27.53 -40.29
C LYS A 367 -18.46 -27.08 -38.86
N ASP A 368 -17.41 -27.60 -38.23
CA ASP A 368 -17.09 -27.29 -36.83
C ASP A 368 -16.18 -26.07 -36.73
N GLY A 369 -15.24 -25.91 -37.67
CA GLY A 369 -14.42 -24.71 -37.78
C GLY A 369 -15.23 -23.47 -38.12
N LEU A 370 -16.24 -23.57 -39.00
CA LEU A 370 -17.10 -22.44 -39.34
C LEU A 370 -18.00 -22.03 -38.17
N ARG A 371 -18.48 -22.98 -37.37
CA ARG A 371 -19.25 -22.70 -36.14
C ARG A 371 -18.40 -22.03 -35.07
N LEU A 372 -17.16 -22.47 -34.90
CA LEU A 372 -16.22 -21.85 -33.95
C LEU A 372 -15.83 -20.44 -34.39
N ILE A 373 -15.59 -20.23 -35.70
CA ILE A 373 -15.29 -18.92 -36.27
C ILE A 373 -16.51 -17.99 -36.14
N LEU A 374 -17.73 -18.45 -36.44
CA LEU A 374 -18.95 -17.66 -36.25
C LEU A 374 -19.21 -17.33 -34.78
N ALA A 375 -18.98 -18.26 -33.85
CA ALA A 375 -19.11 -18.01 -32.42
C ALA A 375 -18.06 -17.00 -31.92
N LEU A 376 -16.81 -17.13 -32.36
CA LEU A 376 -15.75 -16.16 -32.10
C LEU A 376 -16.05 -14.80 -32.74
N LEU A 377 -16.63 -14.76 -33.94
CA LEU A 377 -17.05 -13.53 -34.59
C LEU A 377 -18.19 -12.85 -33.85
N VAL A 378 -19.17 -13.59 -33.30
CA VAL A 378 -20.24 -13.03 -32.47
C VAL A 378 -19.69 -12.52 -31.14
N VAL A 379 -18.73 -13.21 -30.52
CA VAL A 379 -18.06 -12.75 -29.29
C VAL A 379 -17.17 -11.53 -29.57
N VAL A 380 -16.41 -11.52 -30.66
CA VAL A 380 -15.53 -10.41 -31.07
C VAL A 380 -16.36 -9.23 -31.54
N LEU A 381 -17.42 -9.41 -32.33
CA LEU A 381 -18.36 -8.36 -32.70
C LEU A 381 -19.18 -7.89 -31.51
N GLY A 382 -19.49 -8.74 -30.53
CA GLY A 382 -20.08 -8.35 -29.26
C GLY A 382 -19.12 -7.53 -28.41
N PHE A 383 -17.83 -7.88 -28.40
CA PHE A 383 -16.76 -7.12 -27.74
C PHE A 383 -16.44 -5.83 -28.49
N LEU A 384 -16.46 -5.82 -29.81
CA LEU A 384 -16.29 -4.63 -30.65
C LEU A 384 -17.51 -3.73 -30.57
N ALA A 385 -18.73 -4.25 -30.55
CA ALA A 385 -19.94 -3.46 -30.33
C ALA A 385 -19.94 -2.88 -28.91
N ARG A 386 -19.55 -3.65 -27.89
CA ARG A 386 -19.37 -3.14 -26.51
C ARG A 386 -18.23 -2.15 -26.41
N SER A 387 -17.14 -2.35 -27.14
CA SER A 387 -15.97 -1.46 -27.18
C SER A 387 -16.29 -0.20 -27.97
N LEU A 388 -17.03 -0.26 -29.08
CA LEU A 388 -17.51 0.90 -29.87
C LEU A 388 -18.62 1.66 -29.12
N LEU A 389 -19.48 0.97 -28.36
CA LEU A 389 -20.43 1.57 -27.42
C LEU A 389 -19.76 2.16 -26.18
N HIS A 390 -18.51 1.79 -25.87
CA HIS A 390 -17.67 2.40 -24.82
C HIS A 390 -16.54 3.31 -25.35
N ALA A 391 -16.30 3.33 -26.66
CA ALA A 391 -15.24 4.09 -27.33
C ALA A 391 -15.78 5.32 -28.06
N ARG A 392 -16.92 5.86 -27.60
CA ARG A 392 -17.16 7.29 -27.73
C ARG A 392 -16.28 8.02 -26.71
N LYS A 393 -15.01 8.26 -27.06
CA LYS A 393 -14.33 9.46 -26.57
C LYS A 393 -15.00 10.68 -27.22
N PRO A 394 -15.44 11.69 -26.46
CA PRO A 394 -15.73 12.98 -27.06
C PRO A 394 -14.40 13.63 -27.46
N ASN A 395 -14.48 14.40 -28.55
CA ASN A 395 -13.47 15.35 -29.02
C ASN A 395 -12.85 16.18 -27.89
N LEU A 396 -11.65 16.73 -28.15
CA LEU A 396 -11.03 17.82 -27.38
C LEU A 396 -12.02 18.98 -27.17
N ARG A 397 -12.74 18.87 -26.06
CA ARG A 397 -13.42 19.89 -25.28
C ARG A 397 -13.07 19.52 -23.85
N ILE A 398 -12.76 20.50 -22.99
CA ILE A 398 -12.59 20.27 -21.55
C ILE A 398 -13.69 19.31 -21.11
N SER A 399 -13.30 18.10 -20.68
CA SER A 399 -14.29 17.09 -20.28
C SER A 399 -15.19 17.73 -19.23
N ASN A 400 -16.51 17.58 -19.34
CA ASN A 400 -17.43 17.99 -18.26
C ASN A 400 -16.97 17.45 -16.90
N SER A 401 -16.26 16.31 -16.86
CA SER A 401 -15.67 15.77 -15.62
C SER A 401 -14.54 16.63 -15.04
N ASP A 402 -13.69 17.23 -15.88
CA ASP A 402 -12.59 18.09 -15.42
C ASP A 402 -13.10 19.46 -14.97
N HIS A 403 -14.09 20.00 -15.67
CA HIS A 403 -14.79 21.22 -15.24
C HIS A 403 -15.50 21.02 -13.89
N GLU A 404 -16.22 19.91 -13.72
CA GLU A 404 -16.87 19.59 -12.45
C GLU A 404 -15.88 19.25 -11.34
N THR A 405 -14.72 18.64 -11.67
CA THR A 405 -13.63 18.44 -10.71
C THR A 405 -13.06 19.77 -10.24
N ARG A 406 -12.89 20.73 -11.15
CA ARG A 406 -12.44 22.07 -10.80
C ARG A 406 -13.43 22.76 -9.87
N LYS A 407 -14.73 22.71 -10.14
CA LYS A 407 -15.77 23.23 -9.24
C LYS A 407 -15.77 22.56 -7.86
N ALA A 408 -15.53 21.25 -7.80
CA ALA A 408 -15.41 20.52 -6.54
C ALA A 408 -14.20 21.00 -5.71
N LEU A 409 -13.07 21.25 -6.37
CA LEU A 409 -11.87 21.81 -5.74
C LEU A 409 -12.05 23.29 -5.37
N GLU A 410 -12.78 24.07 -6.15
CA GLU A 410 -13.17 25.45 -5.83
C GLU A 410 -14.09 25.51 -4.60
N ALA A 411 -14.99 24.54 -4.46
CA ALA A 411 -15.78 24.38 -3.23
C ALA A 411 -14.88 24.02 -2.05
N LEU A 412 -13.92 23.11 -2.20
CA LEU A 412 -12.94 22.83 -1.14
C LEU A 412 -12.12 24.08 -0.75
N LEU A 413 -11.79 24.95 -1.72
CA LEU A 413 -11.03 26.19 -1.49
C LEU A 413 -11.76 27.19 -0.58
N THR A 414 -13.07 27.07 -0.41
CA THR A 414 -13.81 27.96 0.51
C THR A 414 -13.61 27.58 1.97
N VAL A 415 -13.21 26.33 2.25
CA VAL A 415 -13.06 25.78 3.60
C VAL A 415 -11.58 25.53 3.93
N LEU A 416 -10.79 25.13 2.94
CA LEU A 416 -9.41 24.70 3.07
C LEU A 416 -8.53 25.39 2.04
N HIS A 417 -7.30 25.73 2.39
CA HIS A 417 -6.30 26.24 1.48
C HIS A 417 -5.07 25.32 1.43
N PRO A 418 -4.62 24.89 0.23
CA PRO A 418 -3.36 24.17 0.09
C PRO A 418 -2.17 25.12 0.17
N ARG A 419 -1.17 24.79 0.99
CA ARG A 419 -0.04 25.69 1.28
C ARG A 419 0.69 26.24 0.05
N ASN A 420 0.88 25.43 -0.98
CA ASN A 420 1.65 25.82 -2.18
C ASN A 420 0.74 26.20 -3.37
N SER A 421 -0.50 26.64 -3.11
CA SER A 421 -1.52 26.89 -4.16
C SER A 421 -1.80 25.69 -5.08
N ARG A 422 -1.34 24.50 -4.69
CA ARG A 422 -1.52 23.23 -5.40
C ARG A 422 -2.15 22.23 -4.44
N TRP A 423 -3.33 21.73 -4.81
CA TRP A 423 -4.00 20.70 -4.05
C TRP A 423 -3.12 19.45 -3.92
N PRO A 424 -3.01 18.83 -2.73
CA PRO A 424 -2.36 17.54 -2.62
C PRO A 424 -3.07 16.51 -3.53
N PRO A 425 -2.34 15.56 -4.13
CA PRO A 425 -2.92 14.60 -5.07
C PRO A 425 -4.13 13.84 -4.52
N SER A 426 -4.17 13.60 -3.21
CA SER A 426 -5.30 12.99 -2.52
C SER A 426 -6.60 13.79 -2.64
N TYR A 427 -6.57 15.11 -2.44
CA TYR A 427 -7.78 15.96 -2.52
C TYR A 427 -8.30 16.05 -3.96
N ILE A 428 -7.39 16.06 -4.95
CA ILE A 428 -7.76 15.95 -6.37
C ILE A 428 -8.45 14.62 -6.63
N SER A 429 -7.95 13.52 -6.06
CA SER A 429 -8.56 12.21 -6.21
C SER A 429 -9.94 12.11 -5.54
N PHE A 430 -10.13 12.72 -4.38
CA PHE A 430 -11.41 12.76 -3.67
C PHE A 430 -12.45 13.55 -4.47
N ALA A 431 -12.05 14.72 -5.02
CA ALA A 431 -12.89 15.51 -5.89
C ALA A 431 -13.30 14.72 -7.16
N ARG A 432 -12.34 14.07 -7.83
CA ARG A 432 -12.62 13.23 -9.00
C ARG A 432 -13.55 12.06 -8.69
N ALA A 433 -13.38 11.40 -7.55
CA ALA A 433 -14.24 10.30 -7.12
C ALA A 433 -15.68 10.78 -6.84
N ALA A 434 -15.82 11.97 -6.24
CA ALA A 434 -17.12 12.60 -5.99
C ALA A 434 -17.85 12.97 -7.30
N VAL A 435 -17.12 13.48 -8.29
CA VAL A 435 -17.63 13.75 -9.66
C VAL A 435 -18.04 12.45 -10.36
N ALA A 436 -17.18 11.43 -10.34
CA ALA A 436 -17.44 10.14 -11.01
C ALA A 436 -18.65 9.41 -10.41
N SER A 437 -18.84 9.50 -9.09
CA SER A 437 -20.00 8.92 -8.38
C SER A 437 -21.27 9.75 -8.47
N ARG A 438 -21.22 10.95 -9.06
CA ARG A 438 -22.33 11.93 -9.15
C ARG A 438 -22.97 12.29 -7.79
N SER A 439 -22.32 11.99 -6.68
CA SER A 439 -22.85 12.20 -5.33
C SER A 439 -22.82 13.67 -4.90
N LYS A 440 -21.99 14.50 -5.55
CA LYS A 440 -21.59 15.84 -5.10
C LYS A 440 -21.12 15.86 -3.64
N THR A 441 -20.58 14.74 -3.16
CA THR A 441 -20.06 14.60 -1.80
C THR A 441 -18.60 14.21 -1.86
N ILE A 442 -17.73 15.10 -1.42
CA ILE A 442 -16.29 14.86 -1.34
C ILE A 442 -16.03 14.16 -0.02
N ARG A 443 -15.75 12.86 -0.12
CA ARG A 443 -15.41 12.00 1.01
C ARG A 443 -13.92 12.08 1.29
N ILE A 444 -13.57 12.57 2.47
CA ILE A 444 -12.19 12.80 2.90
C ILE A 444 -11.92 11.85 4.07
N PRO A 445 -10.93 10.94 3.97
CA PRO A 445 -10.55 10.06 5.07
C PRO A 445 -10.13 10.86 6.31
N LEU A 446 -10.72 10.53 7.44
CA LEU A 446 -10.63 11.35 8.66
C LEU A 446 -9.21 11.51 9.18
N LEU A 447 -8.45 10.43 9.38
CA LEU A 447 -7.11 10.55 9.95
C LEU A 447 -6.14 11.21 8.97
N LYS A 448 -6.29 10.90 7.69
CA LYS A 448 -5.53 11.59 6.64
C LYS A 448 -5.77 13.09 6.64
N PHE A 449 -7.01 13.52 6.84
CA PHE A 449 -7.35 14.93 6.95
C PHE A 449 -6.63 15.61 8.13
N VAL A 450 -6.61 14.96 9.29
CA VAL A 450 -5.88 15.43 10.48
C VAL A 450 -4.36 15.48 10.23
N GLU A 451 -3.79 14.43 9.64
CA GLU A 451 -2.36 14.36 9.31
C GLU A 451 -1.94 15.48 8.35
N ASP A 452 -2.73 15.71 7.30
CA ASP A 452 -2.47 16.75 6.30
C ASP A 452 -2.52 18.16 6.94
N LEU A 453 -3.44 18.42 7.87
CA LEU A 453 -3.50 19.67 8.65
C LEU A 453 -2.29 19.85 9.59
N LEU A 454 -1.87 18.78 10.28
CA LEU A 454 -0.70 18.81 11.17
C LEU A 454 0.62 18.99 10.39
N ALA A 455 0.73 18.35 9.23
CA ALA A 455 1.84 18.52 8.30
C ALA A 455 1.86 19.94 7.69
N GLY A 456 0.71 20.62 7.66
CA GLY A 456 0.54 21.92 7.00
C GLY A 456 0.54 21.81 5.48
N THR A 457 0.11 20.66 4.93
CA THR A 457 -0.12 20.50 3.48
C THR A 457 -1.40 21.21 3.06
N ILE A 458 -2.38 21.25 3.97
CA ILE A 458 -3.59 22.08 3.91
C ILE A 458 -3.76 22.84 5.22
N GLU A 459 -4.49 23.95 5.16
CA GLU A 459 -4.84 24.77 6.32
C GLU A 459 -6.32 25.19 6.22
N PHE A 460 -6.99 25.41 7.35
CA PHE A 460 -8.34 25.96 7.33
C PHE A 460 -8.32 27.41 6.87
N ARG A 461 -9.33 27.80 6.07
CA ARG A 461 -9.45 29.16 5.56
C ARG A 461 -9.81 30.17 6.64
N ASP A 462 -10.70 29.77 7.54
CA ASP A 462 -11.14 30.55 8.68
C ASP A 462 -11.41 29.65 9.88
N ILE A 463 -11.72 30.25 11.02
CA ILE A 463 -11.91 29.55 12.29
C ILE A 463 -13.21 28.70 12.29
N GLY A 464 -14.27 29.14 11.61
CA GLY A 464 -15.58 28.48 11.55
C GLY A 464 -15.71 27.40 10.48
N ALA A 465 -14.80 27.36 9.51
CA ALA A 465 -14.81 26.47 8.35
C ALA A 465 -15.05 24.99 8.71
N LEU A 466 -14.42 24.50 9.79
CA LEU A 466 -14.55 23.12 10.24
C LEU A 466 -15.95 22.81 10.77
N GLY A 467 -16.57 23.72 11.52
CA GLY A 467 -17.94 23.57 12.01
C GLY A 467 -18.95 23.50 10.86
N GLU A 468 -18.78 24.35 9.84
CA GLU A 468 -19.61 24.30 8.63
C GLU A 468 -19.47 22.98 7.87
N MET A 469 -18.23 22.48 7.79
CA MET A 469 -17.90 21.22 7.13
C MET A 469 -18.53 20.02 7.86
N MET A 470 -18.40 19.96 9.19
CA MET A 470 -18.99 18.89 10.01
C MET A 470 -20.51 18.98 10.11
N GLY A 471 -21.08 20.18 10.03
CA GLY A 471 -22.52 20.40 9.91
C GLY A 471 -23.12 19.94 8.58
N GLY A 472 -22.30 19.51 7.61
CA GLY A 472 -22.75 19.02 6.32
C GLY A 472 -23.26 20.14 5.39
N LYS A 473 -22.87 21.39 5.65
CA LYS A 473 -23.21 22.55 4.79
C LYS A 473 -22.73 22.29 3.37
N ARG A 474 -23.58 22.61 2.39
CA ARG A 474 -23.19 22.54 0.97
C ARG A 474 -22.58 23.86 0.53
N VAL A 475 -21.43 23.80 -0.13
CA VAL A 475 -20.75 24.95 -0.74
C VAL A 475 -20.69 24.72 -2.25
N TYR A 476 -21.22 25.65 -3.04
CA TYR A 476 -21.37 25.51 -4.49
C TYR A 476 -22.03 24.17 -4.93
N GLY A 477 -22.95 23.66 -4.10
CA GLY A 477 -23.65 22.38 -4.31
C GLY A 477 -22.88 21.13 -3.89
N TRP A 478 -21.62 21.26 -3.47
CA TRP A 478 -20.77 20.19 -2.95
C TRP A 478 -20.90 20.06 -1.44
N ARG A 479 -21.01 18.84 -0.94
CA ARG A 479 -20.93 18.51 0.48
C ARG A 479 -19.56 17.91 0.79
N PHE A 480 -19.04 18.21 1.96
CA PHE A 480 -17.85 17.55 2.49
C PHE A 480 -18.27 16.52 3.52
N ASP A 481 -17.61 15.37 3.50
CA ASP A 481 -17.89 14.26 4.40
C ASP A 481 -16.56 13.73 4.93
N LEU A 482 -16.31 13.98 6.23
CA LEU A 482 -15.16 13.41 6.93
C LEU A 482 -15.49 11.96 7.27
N CYS A 483 -15.09 11.05 6.39
CA CYS A 483 -15.52 9.66 6.45
C CYS A 483 -14.41 8.76 7.02
N PRO A 484 -14.69 7.93 8.02
CA PRO A 484 -13.70 7.01 8.50
C PRO A 484 -13.46 5.84 7.55
N THR A 485 -12.19 5.43 7.41
CA THR A 485 -11.79 4.24 6.65
C THR A 485 -12.31 2.96 7.30
N SER A 486 -12.23 1.82 6.61
CA SER A 486 -12.63 0.53 7.18
C SER A 486 -11.77 0.16 8.40
N GLN A 487 -10.48 0.50 8.38
CA GLN A 487 -9.56 0.29 9.50
C GLN A 487 -9.93 1.16 10.69
N GLU A 488 -10.20 2.45 10.48
CA GLU A 488 -10.64 3.38 11.52
C GLU A 488 -11.97 2.95 12.15
N ARG A 489 -12.90 2.43 11.34
CA ARG A 489 -14.16 1.86 11.82
C ARG A 489 -13.96 0.59 12.63
N GLN A 490 -13.07 -0.30 12.20
CA GLN A 490 -12.76 -1.52 12.95
C GLN A 490 -12.15 -1.17 14.32
N MET A 491 -11.15 -0.29 14.36
CA MET A 491 -10.54 0.18 15.60
C MET A 491 -11.58 0.84 16.52
N SER A 492 -12.48 1.64 15.96
CA SER A 492 -13.59 2.24 16.70
C SER A 492 -14.52 1.19 17.29
N ASN A 493 -14.91 0.16 16.52
CA ASN A 493 -15.80 -0.90 16.98
C ASN A 493 -15.15 -1.73 18.11
N GLU A 494 -13.88 -2.11 17.97
CA GLU A 494 -13.16 -2.84 19.02
C GLU A 494 -13.06 -2.05 20.33
N ALA A 495 -12.76 -0.75 20.23
CA ALA A 495 -12.68 0.14 21.38
C ALA A 495 -14.06 0.38 22.03
N LYS A 496 -15.11 0.52 21.21
CA LYS A 496 -16.51 0.62 21.67
C LYS A 496 -16.96 -0.63 22.41
N ASP A 497 -16.66 -1.81 21.87
CA ASP A 497 -17.00 -3.10 22.49
C ASP A 497 -16.28 -3.28 23.84
N ALA A 498 -15.01 -2.88 23.91
CA ALA A 498 -14.25 -2.88 25.16
C ALA A 498 -14.85 -1.92 26.20
N TRP A 499 -15.23 -0.71 25.77
CA TRP A 499 -15.87 0.28 26.63
C TRP A 499 -17.24 -0.18 27.13
N ALA A 500 -18.12 -0.69 26.25
CA ALA A 500 -19.46 -1.15 26.63
C ALA A 500 -19.41 -2.23 27.72
N ARG A 501 -18.48 -3.19 27.61
CA ARG A 501 -18.24 -4.20 28.65
C ARG A 501 -17.79 -3.59 29.97
N LYS A 502 -16.83 -2.66 29.94
CA LYS A 502 -16.31 -1.97 31.12
C LYS A 502 -17.39 -1.10 31.80
N TRP A 503 -18.16 -0.37 31.00
CA TRP A 503 -19.25 0.48 31.47
C TRP A 503 -20.37 -0.33 32.12
N THR A 504 -20.76 -1.46 31.51
CA THR A 504 -21.76 -2.37 32.08
C THR A 504 -21.33 -2.85 33.47
N LYS A 505 -20.04 -3.16 33.65
CA LYS A 505 -19.47 -3.52 34.95
C LYS A 505 -19.52 -2.37 35.96
N ILE A 506 -19.16 -1.15 35.56
CA ILE A 506 -19.24 0.05 36.42
C ILE A 506 -20.70 0.31 36.85
N MET A 507 -21.64 0.26 35.91
CA MET A 507 -23.08 0.45 36.16
C MET A 507 -23.68 -0.61 37.07
N GLN A 508 -23.31 -1.88 36.90
CA GLN A 508 -23.74 -2.97 37.80
C GLN A 508 -23.19 -2.81 39.22
N GLN A 509 -22.02 -2.18 39.35
CA GLN A 509 -21.36 -1.93 40.63
C GLN A 509 -21.86 -0.66 41.31
N SER A 510 -22.35 0.35 40.56
CA SER A 510 -22.89 1.56 41.15
C SER A 510 -24.23 1.28 41.86
N LYS A 511 -24.39 1.81 43.07
CA LYS A 511 -25.59 1.57 43.90
C LYS A 511 -26.78 2.41 43.39
N THR A 512 -26.51 3.59 42.85
CA THR A 512 -27.48 4.59 42.38
C THR A 512 -28.23 4.20 41.09
N MET A 513 -27.59 3.45 40.18
CA MET A 513 -28.23 3.00 38.91
C MET A 513 -29.04 1.70 39.06
N ARG A 514 -28.88 0.98 40.18
CA ARG A 514 -29.66 -0.24 40.47
C ARG A 514 -31.09 0.05 40.88
N ASP A 515 -31.38 1.27 41.33
CA ASP A 515 -32.75 1.75 41.53
C ASP A 515 -33.33 2.27 40.21
N SER A 516 -33.72 1.32 39.35
CA SER A 516 -34.45 1.60 38.10
C SER A 516 -35.81 2.29 38.32
N ASN A 517 -36.26 2.45 39.58
CA ASN A 517 -37.50 3.14 39.95
C ASN A 517 -37.33 4.65 40.20
N ALA A 518 -36.10 5.20 40.21
CA ALA A 518 -35.89 6.64 40.39
C ALA A 518 -36.10 7.47 39.10
N ILE A 519 -36.13 6.83 37.93
CA ILE A 519 -36.35 7.51 36.64
C ILE A 519 -37.84 7.56 36.25
N SER A 520 -38.72 6.91 37.02
CA SER A 520 -40.17 6.93 36.79
C SER A 520 -40.93 7.58 37.95
N ALA A 521 -40.65 8.84 38.28
CA ALA A 521 -41.58 9.66 39.05
C ALA A 521 -41.34 11.16 38.79
N SER A 522 -42.35 11.81 38.21
CA SER A 522 -42.42 13.22 37.77
C SER A 522 -41.51 13.52 36.55
N GLY A 523 -42.02 13.82 35.36
CA GLY A 523 -43.17 14.66 35.07
C GLY A 523 -42.76 16.12 35.28
N SER A 524 -42.42 16.81 34.19
CA SER A 524 -42.11 18.25 34.09
C SER A 524 -40.96 18.79 34.96
N ILE A 525 -39.88 19.21 34.29
CA ILE A 525 -39.18 20.44 34.69
C ILE A 525 -39.00 21.28 33.42
N PHE A 526 -40.03 22.06 33.11
CA PHE A 526 -39.98 23.19 32.18
C PHE A 526 -39.36 24.43 32.89
N PRO A 527 -38.91 25.46 32.14
CA PRO A 527 -38.19 26.67 32.60
C PRO A 527 -39.19 27.78 33.02
N PRO A 528 -38.87 29.09 33.19
CA PRO A 528 -37.60 29.85 33.26
C PRO A 528 -37.49 30.77 34.52
N THR A 529 -36.47 31.64 34.55
CA THR A 529 -36.30 32.88 35.36
C THR A 529 -35.58 32.79 36.71
N ALA A 530 -34.38 33.37 36.76
CA ALA A 530 -34.12 34.62 37.48
C ALA A 530 -32.80 35.21 36.98
N GLU A 531 -32.82 36.50 36.67
CA GLU A 531 -31.66 37.30 36.32
C GLU A 531 -30.56 37.16 37.36
N CYS A 532 -29.32 37.01 36.91
CA CYS A 532 -28.18 37.49 37.69
C CYS A 532 -27.29 38.30 36.75
N LYS A 533 -27.67 39.57 36.58
CA LYS A 533 -26.73 40.59 36.11
C LYS A 533 -25.76 40.92 37.23
N ALA A 534 -24.48 40.97 36.82
CA ALA A 534 -23.39 41.80 37.31
C ALA A 534 -23.10 41.86 38.82
N GLY A 535 -21.87 41.46 39.19
CA GLY A 535 -21.21 41.99 40.38
C GLY A 535 -20.60 40.92 41.29
N VAL A 536 -19.43 40.45 40.87
CA VAL A 536 -18.34 39.83 41.66
C VAL A 536 -18.48 39.95 43.20
N LYS A 537 -18.37 38.82 43.91
CA LYS A 537 -17.60 38.72 45.16
C LYS A 537 -17.29 37.26 45.54
N ASN A 538 -16.08 36.85 45.17
CA ASN A 538 -15.20 35.91 45.86
C ASN A 538 -15.84 34.89 46.82
N LEU A 539 -16.31 33.79 46.25
CA LEU A 539 -16.01 32.45 46.75
C LEU A 539 -15.74 31.66 45.47
N ILE A 540 -14.47 31.43 45.13
CA ILE A 540 -14.10 30.63 43.97
C ILE A 540 -14.65 29.24 44.27
N THR A 541 -15.82 28.91 43.72
CA THR A 541 -16.29 27.53 43.72
C THR A 541 -15.20 26.72 43.03
N PRO A 542 -14.53 25.79 43.74
CA PRO A 542 -13.51 24.98 43.11
C PRO A 542 -14.14 24.32 41.88
N THR A 543 -13.49 24.50 40.73
CA THR A 543 -13.98 23.99 39.45
C THR A 543 -13.06 22.88 39.01
N ILE A 544 -13.63 21.70 38.79
CA ILE A 544 -12.90 20.55 38.24
C ILE A 544 -13.32 20.42 36.78
N VAL A 545 -12.34 20.64 35.90
CA VAL A 545 -12.51 20.43 34.46
C VAL A 545 -12.24 18.96 34.17
N LEU A 546 -13.30 18.23 33.88
CA LEU A 546 -13.30 16.81 33.54
C LEU A 546 -13.27 16.56 32.03
N THR A 547 -13.33 17.63 31.22
CA THR A 547 -13.24 17.55 29.76
C THR A 547 -11.94 16.88 29.31
N GLY A 548 -12.07 15.77 28.56
CA GLY A 548 -10.94 15.02 28.02
C GLY A 548 -10.21 14.11 29.03
N LEU A 549 -10.75 13.92 30.25
CA LEU A 549 -10.21 12.92 31.18
C LEU A 549 -10.80 11.53 30.88
N PRO A 550 -9.96 10.47 30.84
CA PRO A 550 -10.45 9.09 30.74
C PRO A 550 -11.34 8.77 31.94
N LEU A 551 -12.44 8.04 31.72
CA LEU A 551 -13.37 7.65 32.79
C LEU A 551 -12.66 6.90 33.93
N ARG A 552 -11.58 6.15 33.67
CA ARG A 552 -10.78 5.55 34.76
C ARG A 552 -10.29 6.60 35.76
N ARG A 553 -9.78 7.74 35.27
CA ARG A 553 -9.35 8.87 36.11
C ARG A 553 -10.55 9.55 36.76
N LEU A 554 -11.69 9.60 36.07
CA LEU A 554 -12.94 10.10 36.61
C LEU A 554 -13.46 9.20 37.74
N VAL A 555 -13.37 7.87 37.63
CA VAL A 555 -13.71 6.89 38.68
C VAL A 555 -12.76 7.00 39.87
N ASP A 556 -11.45 7.15 39.60
CA ASP A 556 -10.44 7.41 40.63
C ASP A 556 -10.70 8.76 41.35
N LEU A 557 -11.20 9.77 40.62
CA LEU A 557 -11.65 11.05 41.16
C LEU A 557 -13.03 10.94 41.87
N ILE A 558 -13.92 10.04 41.40
CA ILE A 558 -15.26 9.75 41.94
C ILE A 558 -15.21 9.06 43.29
N TYR A 559 -14.05 8.50 43.68
CA TYR A 559 -13.67 8.37 45.09
C TYR A 559 -13.44 9.75 45.76
N PHE A 560 -14.34 10.70 45.48
CA PHE A 560 -14.45 12.06 46.01
C PHE A 560 -14.65 12.07 47.53
N GLU A 561 -14.92 10.94 48.17
CA GLU A 561 -14.87 10.85 49.64
C GLU A 561 -13.52 11.28 50.21
N GLY A 562 -12.43 11.13 49.44
CA GLY A 562 -11.09 11.61 49.82
C GLY A 562 -10.85 13.11 49.62
N LEU A 563 -11.72 13.82 48.90
CA LEU A 563 -11.66 15.28 48.78
C LEU A 563 -12.30 15.89 50.03
N VAL A 564 -11.47 16.50 50.87
CA VAL A 564 -11.87 17.18 52.11
C VAL A 564 -12.64 18.47 51.77
N LEU A 565 -13.87 18.32 51.28
CA LEU A 565 -14.83 19.41 51.10
C LEU A 565 -15.65 19.54 52.40
N PRO A 566 -15.78 20.73 52.99
CA PRO A 566 -16.66 20.95 54.13
C PRO A 566 -18.13 20.78 53.72
N HIS A 567 -18.98 20.47 54.70
CA HIS A 567 -20.43 20.41 54.52
C HIS A 567 -20.96 21.75 53.99
N GLY A 568 -21.86 21.71 53.00
CA GLY A 568 -22.36 22.90 52.30
C GLY A 568 -21.40 23.51 51.26
N ALA A 569 -20.19 22.97 51.09
CA ALA A 569 -19.29 23.42 50.03
C ALA A 569 -19.85 23.10 48.63
N ARG A 570 -19.63 24.03 47.71
CA ARG A 570 -19.99 23.90 46.30
C ARG A 570 -18.80 23.44 45.47
N LEU A 571 -19.08 22.68 44.43
CA LEU A 571 -18.10 22.23 43.44
C LEU A 571 -18.72 22.34 42.05
N ALA A 572 -18.01 22.95 41.11
CA ALA A 572 -18.43 23.01 39.71
C ALA A 572 -17.69 21.91 38.91
N LEU A 573 -18.44 21.12 38.16
CA LEU A 573 -17.94 20.06 37.30
C LEU A 573 -18.17 20.46 35.84
N GLU A 574 -17.09 20.63 35.08
CA GLU A 574 -17.16 20.94 33.65
C GLU A 574 -16.78 19.73 32.82
N PHE A 575 -17.61 19.35 31.83
CA PHE A 575 -17.33 18.20 30.97
C PHE A 575 -18.04 18.30 29.63
N SER A 576 -17.71 17.40 28.72
CA SER A 576 -18.34 17.30 27.40
C SER A 576 -18.93 15.91 27.17
N THR A 577 -20.05 15.84 26.45
CA THR A 577 -20.78 14.60 26.15
C THR A 577 -21.14 14.56 24.67
N CYS A 578 -21.18 13.38 24.04
CA CYS A 578 -21.83 13.24 22.74
C CYS A 578 -23.33 13.56 22.84
N VAL A 579 -23.92 13.98 21.72
CA VAL A 579 -25.36 14.31 21.65
C VAL A 579 -26.21 13.04 21.85
N PRO A 580 -27.25 13.07 22.70
CA PRO A 580 -27.98 11.87 23.14
C PRO A 580 -28.65 11.03 22.04
N ASN A 581 -28.79 11.54 20.80
CA ASN A 581 -29.39 10.83 19.67
C ASN A 581 -28.39 10.11 18.76
N SER A 582 -27.08 10.20 19.02
CA SER A 582 -26.11 9.35 18.34
C SER A 582 -26.12 7.96 18.97
N ALA A 583 -26.39 6.92 18.19
CA ALA A 583 -26.24 5.56 18.67
C ALA A 583 -24.82 5.35 19.23
N ILE A 584 -24.65 4.51 20.24
CA ILE A 584 -23.32 4.16 20.80
C ILE A 584 -22.34 3.70 19.68
N ASN A 585 -22.90 3.16 18.59
CA ASN A 585 -22.16 2.65 17.44
C ASN A 585 -21.88 3.69 16.35
N ASP A 586 -22.23 4.96 16.54
CA ASP A 586 -22.15 6.00 15.51
C ASP A 586 -20.68 6.31 15.12
N PRO A 587 -20.34 6.36 13.81
CA PRO A 587 -19.10 6.94 13.31
C PRO A 587 -18.78 8.35 13.84
N GLU A 588 -19.78 9.13 14.23
CA GLU A 588 -19.60 10.48 14.81
C GLU A 588 -18.79 10.48 16.12
N ASN A 589 -18.75 9.37 16.84
CA ASN A 589 -17.92 9.22 18.06
C ASN A 589 -16.42 9.26 17.77
N LEU A 590 -16.00 8.87 16.56
CA LEU A 590 -14.59 8.99 16.18
C LEU A 590 -14.22 10.45 15.91
N LEU A 591 -15.13 11.24 15.33
CA LEU A 591 -14.94 12.67 15.11
C LEU A 591 -14.81 13.43 16.44
N SER A 592 -15.62 13.08 17.45
CA SER A 592 -15.56 13.70 18.77
C SER A 592 -14.34 13.29 19.60
N ALA A 593 -13.70 12.16 19.30
CA ALA A 593 -12.50 11.70 20.00
C ALA A 593 -11.20 12.43 19.59
N ILE A 594 -11.16 13.04 18.40
CA ILE A 594 -9.94 13.67 17.84
C ILE A 594 -9.29 14.71 18.76
N PRO A 595 -10.03 15.68 19.37
CA PRO A 595 -9.42 16.67 20.26
C PRO A 595 -8.67 16.04 21.45
N ASN A 596 -9.24 14.99 22.05
CA ASN A 596 -8.64 14.28 23.18
C ASN A 596 -7.33 13.60 22.79
N LEU A 597 -7.31 12.99 21.61
CA LEU A 597 -6.12 12.33 21.07
C LEU A 597 -5.00 13.33 20.77
N LEU A 598 -5.35 14.49 20.22
CA LEU A 598 -4.38 15.56 19.98
C LEU A 598 -3.81 16.09 21.30
N ARG A 599 -4.62 16.22 22.37
CA ARG A 599 -4.19 16.70 23.70
C ARG A 599 -3.31 15.69 24.45
N SER A 600 -3.57 14.38 24.33
CA SER A 600 -2.82 13.32 25.04
C SER A 600 -1.39 13.11 24.55
N SER A 601 -0.99 13.66 23.40
CA SER A 601 0.32 13.43 22.75
C SER A 601 1.48 14.27 23.33
N SER A 602 1.38 14.74 24.57
CA SER A 602 2.33 15.70 25.16
C SER A 602 3.70 15.14 25.58
N GLY A 603 4.07 13.92 25.19
CA GLY A 603 5.40 13.32 25.41
C GLY A 603 6.20 13.21 24.11
N GLY A 604 7.46 13.65 24.13
CA GLY A 604 8.27 13.91 22.95
C GLY A 604 8.52 12.77 21.96
N SER A 605 8.78 13.20 20.71
CA SER A 605 9.32 12.47 19.56
C SER A 605 8.46 11.40 18.88
N THR A 606 8.36 11.55 17.56
CA THR A 606 7.71 10.69 16.55
C THR A 606 6.18 10.73 16.51
N GLY A 607 5.67 11.26 15.40
CA GLY A 607 4.24 11.37 15.11
C GLY A 607 3.66 10.03 14.70
N ASN A 608 3.53 9.11 15.66
CA ASN A 608 2.84 7.85 15.43
C ASN A 608 1.37 7.96 15.82
N VAL A 609 0.54 7.73 14.81
CA VAL A 609 -0.74 7.01 14.79
C VAL A 609 -1.35 6.74 16.17
N TYR A 610 -2.60 7.18 16.33
CA TYR A 610 -3.49 6.90 17.46
C TYR A 610 -3.30 5.48 17.99
N SER A 611 -2.54 5.34 19.08
CA SER A 611 -2.38 4.04 19.71
C SER A 611 -3.74 3.54 20.20
N LYS A 612 -3.97 2.23 20.12
CA LYS A 612 -5.23 1.61 20.53
C LYS A 612 -5.67 2.06 21.94
N ASN A 613 -4.74 2.16 22.88
CA ASN A 613 -5.01 2.61 24.25
C ASN A 613 -5.43 4.09 24.33
N GLN A 614 -4.85 4.98 23.52
CA GLN A 614 -5.24 6.39 23.50
C GLN A 614 -6.64 6.56 22.87
N LEU A 615 -6.93 5.80 21.82
CA LEU A 615 -8.24 5.78 21.18
C LEU A 615 -9.32 5.24 22.13
N GLU A 616 -9.04 4.15 22.83
CA GLU A 616 -9.94 3.59 23.85
C GLU A 616 -10.24 4.61 24.96
N ASN A 617 -9.22 5.28 25.50
CA ASN A 617 -9.39 6.31 26.52
C ASN A 617 -10.19 7.53 26.01
N ALA A 618 -9.95 7.97 24.78
CA ALA A 618 -10.63 9.11 24.18
C ALA A 618 -12.11 8.79 23.90
N LEU A 619 -12.41 7.60 23.37
CA LEU A 619 -13.77 7.12 23.13
C LEU A 619 -14.53 6.90 24.44
N GLU A 620 -13.84 6.45 25.49
CA GLU A 620 -14.40 6.31 26.83
C GLU A 620 -14.84 7.67 27.42
N ALA A 621 -14.09 8.74 27.18
CA ALA A 621 -14.47 10.08 27.62
C ALA A 621 -15.65 10.65 26.82
N THR A 622 -15.73 10.39 25.51
CA THR A 622 -16.76 10.98 24.64
C THR A 622 -18.11 10.28 24.70
N ASN A 623 -18.15 8.96 24.94
CA ASN A 623 -19.41 8.18 24.99
C ASN A 623 -20.19 8.32 26.32
N MET A 624 -19.74 9.18 27.23
CA MET A 624 -20.44 9.47 28.48
C MET A 624 -21.63 10.40 28.22
N THR A 625 -22.79 10.09 28.78
CA THR A 625 -23.95 10.99 28.78
C THR A 625 -24.00 11.77 30.09
N LEU A 626 -24.72 12.89 30.10
CA LEU A 626 -24.96 13.67 31.30
C LEU A 626 -25.60 12.81 32.41
N ALA A 627 -26.59 11.97 32.07
CA ALA A 627 -27.26 11.08 33.00
C ALA A 627 -26.31 10.04 33.61
N HIS A 628 -25.42 9.46 32.79
CA HIS A 628 -24.40 8.51 33.23
C HIS A 628 -23.45 9.11 34.27
N LEU A 629 -23.00 10.34 34.04
CA LEU A 629 -22.10 11.04 34.98
C LEU A 629 -22.84 11.38 36.27
N VAL A 630 -24.01 12.01 36.17
CA VAL A 630 -24.81 12.44 37.33
C VAL A 630 -25.12 11.27 38.26
N ALA A 631 -25.49 10.11 37.70
CA ALA A 631 -25.78 8.91 38.48
C ALA A 631 -24.54 8.28 39.15
N SER A 632 -23.34 8.62 38.67
CA SER A 632 -22.07 8.11 39.20
C SER A 632 -21.46 9.02 40.28
N LEU A 633 -22.06 10.18 40.55
CA LEU A 633 -21.59 11.07 41.62
C LEU A 633 -21.92 10.46 42.99
N PRO A 634 -21.06 10.66 44.01
CA PRO A 634 -21.39 10.40 45.42
C PRO A 634 -22.63 11.19 45.86
N PRO A 635 -23.14 11.03 47.10
CA PRO A 635 -24.33 11.75 47.57
C PRO A 635 -24.03 13.25 47.64
N PHE A 636 -24.15 13.93 46.51
CA PHE A 636 -24.10 15.36 46.35
C PHE A 636 -25.47 15.83 45.90
N GLU A 637 -25.89 16.99 46.36
CA GLU A 637 -27.08 17.64 45.85
C GLU A 637 -26.71 18.44 44.59
N ILE A 638 -27.48 18.26 43.52
CA ILE A 638 -27.28 19.01 42.28
C ILE A 638 -27.98 20.35 42.41
N GLU A 639 -27.22 21.44 42.47
CA GLU A 639 -27.77 22.80 42.55
C GLU A 639 -28.14 23.35 41.17
N SER A 640 -27.32 23.08 40.15
CA SER A 640 -27.61 23.54 38.78
C SER A 640 -26.93 22.69 37.71
N VAL A 641 -27.56 22.63 36.53
CA VAL A 641 -27.04 21.99 35.32
C VAL A 641 -27.22 22.97 34.16
N ARG A 642 -26.13 23.37 33.49
CA ARG A 642 -26.15 24.29 32.36
C ARG A 642 -25.45 23.71 31.16
N ASN A 643 -26.07 23.79 29.99
CA ASN A 643 -25.38 23.56 28.71
C ASN A 643 -24.64 24.85 28.33
N VAL A 644 -23.32 24.76 28.20
CA VAL A 644 -22.43 25.89 27.90
C VAL A 644 -21.73 25.73 26.55
N SER A 645 -22.26 24.90 25.66
CA SER A 645 -21.63 24.59 24.36
C SER A 645 -21.30 25.82 23.53
N GLN A 646 -22.22 26.81 23.47
CA GLN A 646 -22.04 28.05 22.70
C GLN A 646 -20.99 28.97 23.33
N GLU A 647 -21.04 29.13 24.66
CA GLU A 647 -20.05 29.91 25.41
C GLU A 647 -18.65 29.31 25.20
N ARG A 648 -18.55 27.98 25.32
CA ARG A 648 -17.29 27.26 25.13
C ARG A 648 -16.75 27.34 23.71
N ALA A 649 -17.62 27.24 22.71
CA ALA A 649 -17.21 27.44 21.32
C ALA A 649 -16.63 28.85 21.10
N GLN A 650 -17.25 29.87 21.70
CA GLN A 650 -16.78 31.26 21.60
C GLN A 650 -15.46 31.50 22.35
N GLU A 651 -15.28 30.89 23.52
CA GLU A 651 -14.02 30.91 24.27
C GLU A 651 -12.88 30.29 23.47
N LEU A 652 -13.10 29.12 22.87
CA LEU A 652 -12.09 28.44 22.03
C LEU A 652 -11.73 29.29 20.81
N LYS A 653 -12.72 29.90 20.14
CA LYS A 653 -12.49 30.84 19.04
C LYS A 653 -11.65 32.05 19.46
N THR A 654 -11.88 32.58 20.66
CA THR A 654 -11.10 33.68 21.22
C THR A 654 -9.67 33.24 21.56
N SER A 655 -9.51 32.04 22.14
CA SER A 655 -8.22 31.42 22.43
C SER A 655 -7.38 31.22 21.16
N LEU A 656 -8.01 30.82 20.04
CA LEU A 656 -7.33 30.67 18.75
C LEU A 656 -6.71 31.98 18.24
N VAL A 657 -7.39 33.12 18.42
CA VAL A 657 -6.84 34.44 18.05
C VAL A 657 -5.57 34.75 18.86
N VAL A 658 -5.60 34.47 20.16
CA VAL A 658 -4.44 34.64 21.06
C VAL A 658 -3.32 33.67 20.72
N LEU A 659 -3.66 32.42 20.36
CA LEU A 659 -2.70 31.39 19.96
C LEU A 659 -1.96 31.77 18.67
N ASP A 660 -2.67 32.35 17.69
CA ASP A 660 -2.09 32.80 16.43
C ASP A 660 -1.13 33.98 16.61
N GLN A 661 -1.40 34.89 17.56
CA GLN A 661 -0.45 35.95 17.95
C GLN A 661 0.83 35.40 18.60
N LYS A 662 0.74 34.24 19.25
CA LYS A 662 1.86 33.56 19.93
C LYS A 662 2.55 32.51 19.07
N LYS A 663 2.28 32.46 17.76
CA LYS A 663 2.83 31.45 16.83
C LYS A 663 4.35 31.32 16.90
N ALA A 664 5.09 32.42 17.07
CA ALA A 664 6.55 32.40 17.16
C ALA A 664 7.09 31.71 18.43
N LEU A 665 6.30 31.63 19.50
CA LEU A 665 6.69 30.99 20.77
C LEU A 665 6.56 29.47 20.72
N TYR A 666 5.82 28.93 19.75
CA TYR A 666 5.57 27.51 19.59
C TYR A 666 6.21 27.02 18.29
N GLY A 667 6.88 25.85 18.31
CA GLY A 667 7.38 25.24 17.08
C GLY A 667 6.26 25.04 16.05
N GLY A 668 6.56 25.14 14.75
CA GLY A 668 5.53 25.19 13.69
C GLY A 668 4.53 24.02 13.66
N ARG A 669 4.94 22.82 14.11
CA ARG A 669 4.06 21.65 14.25
C ARG A 669 3.22 21.70 15.53
N GLU A 670 3.81 22.14 16.63
CA GLU A 670 3.15 22.24 17.93
C GLU A 670 2.06 23.32 17.94
N TRP A 671 2.33 24.47 17.30
CA TRP A 671 1.31 25.48 17.05
C TRP A 671 0.14 24.91 16.25
N ARG A 672 0.38 24.20 15.14
CA ARG A 672 -0.69 23.58 14.33
C ARG A 672 -1.49 22.55 15.12
N ARG A 673 -0.83 21.74 15.96
CA ARG A 673 -1.50 20.76 16.81
C ARG A 673 -2.46 21.41 17.80
N ARG A 674 -2.02 22.45 18.51
CA ARG A 674 -2.86 23.20 19.46
C ARG A 674 -4.02 23.90 18.75
N ARG A 675 -3.71 24.57 17.65
CA ARG A 675 -4.70 25.27 16.82
C ARG A 675 -5.74 24.29 16.29
N LEU A 676 -5.31 23.12 15.82
CA LEU A 676 -6.20 22.07 15.34
C LEU A 676 -7.09 21.53 16.45
N ALA A 677 -6.55 21.26 17.64
CA ALA A 677 -7.33 20.74 18.76
C ALA A 677 -8.46 21.69 19.17
N ASP A 678 -8.16 22.98 19.36
CA ASP A 678 -9.15 23.97 19.79
C ASP A 678 -10.16 24.29 18.68
N GLN A 679 -9.70 24.36 17.42
CA GLN A 679 -10.58 24.56 16.26
C GLN A 679 -11.51 23.36 16.02
N TRP A 680 -11.03 22.14 16.26
CA TRP A 680 -11.83 20.92 16.14
C TRP A 680 -12.91 20.83 17.21
N GLU A 681 -12.55 21.11 18.45
CA GLU A 681 -13.51 21.14 19.56
C GLU A 681 -14.57 22.23 19.36
N ALA A 682 -14.18 23.45 18.95
CA ALA A 682 -15.13 24.51 18.60
C ALA A 682 -16.07 24.09 17.45
N GLY A 683 -15.53 23.46 16.41
CA GLY A 683 -16.32 22.96 15.28
C GLY A 683 -17.34 21.90 15.69
N LEU A 684 -17.01 21.03 16.65
CA LEU A 684 -17.94 20.00 17.15
C LEU A 684 -19.12 20.64 17.89
N PHE A 685 -18.88 21.68 18.68
CA PHE A 685 -19.96 22.45 19.34
C PHE A 685 -20.83 23.19 18.31
N ASP A 686 -20.20 23.87 17.34
CA ASP A 686 -20.92 24.60 16.28
C ASP A 686 -21.81 23.65 15.45
N ALA A 687 -21.31 22.46 15.13
CA ALA A 687 -22.02 21.44 14.38
C ALA A 687 -23.02 20.63 15.22
N ARG A 688 -23.17 20.94 16.52
CA ARG A 688 -24.01 20.20 17.48
C ARG A 688 -23.72 18.69 17.48
N LYS A 689 -22.43 18.33 17.53
CA LYS A 689 -21.95 16.94 17.62
C LYS A 689 -21.53 16.56 19.03
N VAL A 690 -21.21 17.56 19.85
CA VAL A 690 -20.85 17.42 21.26
C VAL A 690 -21.55 18.54 22.02
N ASP A 691 -21.95 18.26 23.26
CA ASP A 691 -22.42 19.24 24.23
C ASP A 691 -21.41 19.44 25.35
N ALA A 692 -21.26 20.68 25.83
CA ALA A 692 -20.51 20.99 27.05
C ALA A 692 -21.47 21.34 28.17
N TRP A 693 -21.16 20.87 29.37
CA TRP A 693 -21.98 21.01 30.56
C TRP A 693 -21.17 21.57 31.71
N VAL A 694 -21.83 22.40 32.51
CA VAL A 694 -21.39 22.79 33.86
C VAL A 694 -22.44 22.30 34.84
N VAL A 695 -22.04 21.42 35.76
CA VAL A 695 -22.88 20.91 36.83
C VAL A 695 -22.34 21.41 38.15
N VAL A 696 -23.14 22.16 38.90
CA VAL A 696 -22.78 22.62 40.25
C VAL A 696 -23.41 21.68 41.25
N VAL A 697 -22.57 21.11 42.11
CA VAL A 697 -22.97 20.17 43.16
C VAL A 697 -22.60 20.71 44.53
N ARG A 698 -23.40 20.37 45.54
CA ARG A 698 -23.21 20.75 46.94
C ARG A 698 -23.02 19.51 47.79
N LYS A 699 -22.02 19.53 48.68
CA LYS A 699 -21.87 18.47 49.69
C LYS A 699 -23.01 18.60 50.71
N PRO A 700 -23.91 17.61 50.79
CA PRO A 700 -25.08 17.68 51.64
C PRO A 700 -24.70 17.67 53.10
#